data_AF-A0A257PN71-F1
#
_entry.id   AF-A0A257PN71-F1
#
_cell.length_a   1.000
_cell.length_b   1.000
_cell.length_c   1.000
_cell.angle_alpha   90.00
_cell.angle_beta   90.00
_cell.angle_gamma   90.00
#
_symmetry.space_group_name_H-M   'P 1'
#
loop_
_entity.id
_entity.type
_entity.pdbx_description
1 polymer ?
#
loop_
_entity_poly.entity_id
_entity_poly.type
_entity_poly.pdbx_seq_one_letter_code
_entity_poly.pdbx_strand_id
1 'polypeptide(L)'
;MQSLRQLWRDWRSGELRLLFFSLVLAVAALSAVGFVAQRLQGALVRDAAQLIGGDVVVVSDHPIAPVYEERAQASDLRWMQTAVFPSMALDVSGDHTRLVSLKAVGAHYPLIAQVVLRDSLQGPEVTRSGPPSPGTVWVNASVLGALRLQVGDLLQLGNARFRIAAVLVREPDTGAGFINFAPRVMMNRADLSSTGLIQPASRVTYRLAVAGPVQAAADYVAWAQAQMRQTATRGMRIETVSDSGPAQEQTLKRAADFLHLVALITALMAAVAVAQSARDFARRRLQPCAVFKALGLRQGVLLRRYTAEFLWLGGLAAAFGVLLGLAVQAAMIGLLHGLLQVQVRELPAPGWMPALFAAATGMVLLLAFGLPAILQLARVPPLAVLRRSLGRLQSAPFVTVLAGVGAFAVLLWLQAGDLRLGAIAAGGFIGLALAFALLAWLMTHGLRRWMRGHAASSQGAGGLLQMAARQLSNRPWGAVIQITALSLGLLALVLLVLMRTSLIDAWRESIPTNAPDRFVINIQPAQTKEFLAALRGDGVTQEDWYPMLRGRLVAINGRAVFGRDYDDTRARDLIDREFNLSASATLPKANTLVAGDWDATAGSDAKGLSVEQGIAKTLGFKLGDTLTFDIAGQRVTAPITSVRHVDWSSMHANFFVLLPQSMLKDQPVTYLAAYHAPGDAQRMDDALVRQFP
;
A
#
# COMPACT_ATOMS: atom_id res chain seq x y z
N MET A 1 -8.05 -47.82 -0.83
CA MET A 1 -7.84 -48.64 -2.05
C MET A 1 -9.04 -48.66 -3.01
N GLN A 2 -10.28 -48.95 -2.55
CA GLN A 2 -11.46 -48.97 -3.45
C GLN A 2 -11.83 -47.60 -4.05
N SER A 3 -11.64 -46.50 -3.30
CA SER A 3 -11.86 -45.13 -3.79
C SER A 3 -10.90 -44.71 -4.90
N LEU A 4 -9.61 -45.07 -4.81
CA LEU A 4 -8.60 -44.78 -5.86
C LEU A 4 -8.89 -45.52 -7.17
N ARG A 5 -9.28 -46.80 -7.08
CA ARG A 5 -9.65 -47.60 -8.28
C ARG A 5 -10.86 -47.01 -8.99
N GLN A 6 -11.83 -46.50 -8.23
CA GLN A 6 -12.96 -45.81 -8.81
C GLN A 6 -12.59 -44.47 -9.41
N LEU A 7 -11.80 -43.64 -8.72
CA LEU A 7 -11.32 -42.37 -9.26
C LEU A 7 -10.61 -42.57 -10.60
N TRP A 8 -9.79 -43.62 -10.73
CA TRP A 8 -9.12 -43.94 -11.99
C TRP A 8 -10.08 -44.39 -13.10
N ARG A 9 -11.09 -45.20 -12.77
CA ARG A 9 -12.14 -45.61 -13.72
C ARG A 9 -12.98 -44.42 -14.17
N ASP A 10 -13.33 -43.56 -13.22
CA ASP A 10 -14.19 -42.40 -13.41
C ASP A 10 -13.44 -41.25 -14.13
N TRP A 11 -12.11 -41.22 -14.01
CA TRP A 11 -11.20 -40.42 -14.85
C TRP A 11 -11.20 -40.89 -16.31
N ARG A 12 -11.17 -42.21 -16.55
CA ARG A 12 -11.25 -42.80 -17.90
C ARG A 12 -12.60 -42.54 -18.56
N SER A 13 -13.71 -42.50 -17.79
CA SER A 13 -15.04 -42.17 -18.32
C SER A 13 -15.24 -40.68 -18.66
N GLY A 14 -14.27 -39.81 -18.33
CA GLY A 14 -14.30 -38.38 -18.68
C GLY A 14 -15.21 -37.52 -17.80
N GLU A 15 -15.97 -38.13 -16.88
CA GLU A 15 -16.96 -37.45 -16.05
C GLU A 15 -16.32 -36.57 -14.96
N LEU A 16 -15.12 -36.93 -14.48
CA LEU A 16 -14.36 -36.16 -13.49
C LEU A 16 -13.43 -35.11 -14.12
N ARG A 17 -13.14 -35.19 -15.43
CA ARG A 17 -12.11 -34.34 -16.06
C ARG A 17 -12.48 -32.86 -16.00
N LEU A 18 -13.73 -32.52 -16.29
CA LEU A 18 -14.20 -31.13 -16.24
C LEU A 18 -14.08 -30.55 -14.83
N LEU A 19 -14.50 -31.30 -13.81
CA LEU A 19 -14.39 -30.88 -12.42
C LEU A 19 -12.91 -30.74 -12.02
N PHE A 20 -12.07 -31.71 -12.36
CA PHE A 20 -10.64 -31.65 -12.07
C PHE A 20 -9.96 -30.46 -12.75
N PHE A 21 -10.13 -30.25 -14.06
CA PHE A 21 -9.51 -29.12 -14.75
C PHE A 21 -10.05 -27.77 -14.26
N SER A 22 -11.35 -27.67 -13.96
CA SER A 22 -11.92 -26.46 -13.37
C SER A 22 -11.30 -26.13 -12.02
N LEU A 23 -11.04 -27.15 -11.21
CA LEU A 23 -10.46 -27.00 -9.88
C LEU A 23 -8.96 -26.72 -9.95
N VAL A 24 -8.23 -27.38 -10.85
CA VAL A 24 -6.81 -27.09 -11.14
C VAL A 24 -6.67 -25.64 -11.59
N LEU A 25 -7.50 -25.19 -12.53
CA LEU A 25 -7.47 -23.81 -13.03
C LEU A 25 -7.81 -22.80 -11.94
N ALA A 26 -8.81 -23.09 -11.11
CA ALA A 26 -9.18 -22.27 -9.97
C ALA A 26 -8.03 -22.12 -8.96
N VAL A 27 -7.42 -23.23 -8.54
CA VAL A 27 -6.28 -23.23 -7.59
C VAL A 27 -5.04 -22.60 -8.22
N ALA A 28 -4.79 -22.83 -9.51
CA ALA A 28 -3.69 -22.20 -10.24
C ALA A 28 -3.83 -20.68 -10.30
N ALA A 29 -5.02 -20.17 -10.62
CA ALA A 29 -5.28 -18.74 -10.63
C ALA A 29 -5.11 -18.13 -9.23
N LEU A 30 -5.69 -18.75 -8.21
CA LEU A 30 -5.59 -18.28 -6.81
C LEU A 30 -4.15 -18.28 -6.30
N SER A 31 -3.39 -19.35 -6.58
CA SER A 31 -2.00 -19.46 -6.16
C SER A 31 -1.10 -18.50 -6.94
N ALA A 32 -1.26 -18.37 -8.26
CA ALA A 32 -0.51 -17.41 -9.07
C ALA A 32 -0.70 -15.98 -8.55
N VAL A 33 -1.96 -15.54 -8.35
CA VAL A 33 -2.25 -14.22 -7.79
C VAL A 33 -1.68 -14.08 -6.38
N GLY A 34 -1.84 -15.10 -5.52
CA GLY A 34 -1.32 -15.09 -4.17
C GLY A 34 0.21 -14.98 -4.09
N PHE A 35 0.94 -15.71 -4.92
CA PHE A 35 2.41 -15.63 -4.99
C PHE A 35 2.88 -14.27 -5.50
N VAL A 36 2.23 -13.74 -6.54
CA VAL A 36 2.55 -12.41 -7.08
C VAL A 36 2.30 -11.34 -6.01
N ALA A 37 1.13 -11.37 -5.36
CA ALA A 37 0.76 -10.44 -4.32
C ALA A 37 1.75 -10.47 -3.15
N GLN A 38 2.07 -11.66 -2.62
CA GLN A 38 3.02 -11.79 -1.51
C GLN A 38 4.42 -11.29 -1.89
N ARG A 39 4.91 -11.62 -3.10
CA ARG A 39 6.25 -11.20 -3.52
C ARG A 39 6.33 -9.71 -3.81
N LEU A 40 5.29 -9.12 -4.40
CA LEU A 40 5.21 -7.68 -4.60
C LEU A 40 5.11 -6.93 -3.27
N GLN A 41 4.23 -7.34 -2.37
CA GLN A 41 4.13 -6.75 -1.04
C GLN A 41 5.45 -6.87 -0.27
N GLY A 42 6.09 -8.04 -0.32
CA GLY A 42 7.39 -8.25 0.31
C GLY A 42 8.51 -7.43 -0.33
N ALA A 43 8.49 -7.20 -1.64
CA ALA A 43 9.43 -6.31 -2.32
C ALA A 43 9.20 -4.85 -1.90
N LEU A 44 7.96 -4.38 -1.92
CA LEU A 44 7.60 -3.03 -1.50
C LEU A 44 8.02 -2.73 -0.05
N VAL A 45 7.80 -3.67 0.87
CA VAL A 45 8.23 -3.52 2.27
C VAL A 45 9.75 -3.48 2.39
N ARG A 46 10.48 -4.32 1.63
CA ARG A 46 11.96 -4.28 1.61
C ARG A 46 12.50 -2.98 1.01
N ASP A 47 11.91 -2.51 -0.08
CA ASP A 47 12.29 -1.25 -0.72
C ASP A 47 12.04 -0.07 0.22
N ALA A 48 10.93 -0.10 0.96
CA ALA A 48 10.65 0.90 1.99
C ALA A 48 11.61 0.79 3.19
N ALA A 49 11.97 -0.41 3.63
CA ALA A 49 13.01 -0.63 4.64
C ALA A 49 14.39 -0.14 4.17
N GLN A 50 14.70 -0.31 2.88
CA GLN A 50 15.91 0.22 2.26
C GLN A 50 15.94 1.75 2.36
N LEU A 51 14.83 2.44 2.01
CA LEU A 51 14.75 3.91 2.05
C LEU A 51 15.06 4.51 3.42
N ILE A 52 14.61 3.86 4.51
CA ILE A 52 14.89 4.33 5.88
C ILE A 52 16.23 3.81 6.42
N GLY A 53 16.78 2.75 5.82
CA GLY A 53 18.08 2.15 6.15
C GLY A 53 18.04 0.91 7.05
N GLY A 54 16.86 0.40 7.36
CA GLY A 54 16.63 -0.73 8.27
C GLY A 54 15.15 -1.10 8.35
N ASP A 55 14.83 -2.19 9.05
CA ASP A 55 13.42 -2.51 9.37
C ASP A 55 12.88 -1.56 10.45
N VAL A 56 13.77 -1.14 11.35
CA VAL A 56 13.50 -0.20 12.45
C VAL A 56 14.67 0.77 12.55
N VAL A 57 14.39 2.06 12.72
CA VAL A 57 15.44 3.07 12.93
C VAL A 57 15.12 3.91 14.15
N VAL A 58 16.03 3.90 15.13
CA VAL A 58 15.99 4.83 16.26
C VAL A 58 16.71 6.11 15.85
N VAL A 59 15.99 7.22 15.83
CA VAL A 59 16.52 8.54 15.47
C VAL A 59 16.61 9.39 16.72
N SER A 60 17.74 10.06 16.92
CA SER A 60 18.03 10.87 18.10
C SER A 60 18.82 12.13 17.74
N ASP A 61 18.59 13.24 18.44
CA ASP A 61 19.39 14.47 18.34
C ASP A 61 20.63 14.48 19.26
N HIS A 62 20.76 13.46 20.10
CA HIS A 62 21.90 13.21 20.98
C HIS A 62 22.45 11.78 20.77
N PRO A 63 23.71 11.50 21.15
CA PRO A 63 24.30 10.16 21.03
C PRO A 63 23.40 9.09 21.64
N ILE A 64 23.13 8.03 20.87
CA ILE A 64 22.25 6.94 21.28
C ILE A 64 22.97 6.10 22.34
N ALA A 65 22.25 5.75 23.42
CA ALA A 65 22.83 4.96 24.50
C ALA A 65 23.20 3.54 24.04
N PRO A 66 24.32 2.95 24.52
CA PRO A 66 24.77 1.61 24.10
C PRO A 66 23.74 0.50 24.35
N VAL A 67 22.82 0.68 25.30
CA VAL A 67 21.74 -0.27 25.61
C VAL A 67 20.91 -0.64 24.38
N TYR A 68 20.71 0.29 23.44
CA TYR A 68 19.98 0.01 22.19
C TYR A 68 20.78 -0.91 21.25
N GLU A 69 22.09 -0.72 21.15
CA GLU A 69 23.00 -1.59 20.37
C GLU A 69 23.10 -2.99 21.00
N GLU A 70 23.30 -3.05 22.32
CA GLU A 70 23.39 -4.29 23.08
C GLU A 70 22.11 -5.12 22.96
N ARG A 71 20.94 -4.46 22.99
CA ARG A 71 19.65 -5.14 22.80
C ARG A 71 19.48 -5.65 21.37
N ALA A 72 19.92 -4.90 20.37
CA ALA A 72 19.88 -5.37 18.98
C ALA A 72 20.77 -6.62 18.82
N GLN A 73 21.98 -6.60 19.38
CA GLN A 73 22.89 -7.74 19.39
C GLN A 73 22.32 -8.95 20.15
N ALA A 74 21.70 -8.74 21.32
CA ALA A 74 21.10 -9.80 22.12
C ALA A 74 19.91 -10.49 21.42
N SER A 75 19.23 -9.77 20.52
CA SER A 75 18.11 -10.29 19.72
C SER A 75 18.55 -10.86 18.36
N ASP A 76 19.86 -11.04 18.13
CA ASP A 76 20.45 -11.50 16.85
C ASP A 76 20.04 -10.62 15.66
N LEU A 77 19.86 -9.31 15.90
CA LEU A 77 19.54 -8.33 14.89
C LEU A 77 20.82 -7.66 14.37
N ARG A 78 20.90 -7.46 13.06
CA ARG A 78 21.97 -6.66 12.46
C ARG A 78 21.69 -5.19 12.73
N TRP A 79 22.71 -4.43 13.08
CA TRP A 79 22.55 -3.01 13.40
C TRP A 79 23.68 -2.17 12.79
N MET A 80 23.40 -0.89 12.57
CA MET A 80 24.39 0.09 12.15
C MET A 80 24.07 1.45 12.73
N GLN A 81 25.11 2.26 12.94
CA GLN A 81 24.97 3.63 13.34
C GLN A 81 25.45 4.60 12.28
N THR A 82 24.72 5.71 12.16
CA THR A 82 25.11 6.85 11.35
C THR A 82 24.90 8.15 12.12
N ALA A 83 25.70 9.15 11.77
CA ALA A 83 25.52 10.52 12.22
C ALA A 83 25.45 11.42 11.00
N VAL A 84 24.38 12.22 10.89
CA VAL A 84 24.14 13.11 9.76
C VAL A 84 23.99 14.54 10.26
N PHE A 85 24.72 15.47 9.65
CA PHE A 85 24.67 16.89 10.01
C PHE A 85 25.14 17.80 8.87
N PRO A 86 24.65 19.06 8.80
CA PRO A 86 25.19 20.08 7.91
C PRO A 86 26.64 20.40 8.24
N SER A 87 27.50 20.53 7.22
CA SER A 87 28.85 21.05 7.38
C SER A 87 29.32 21.78 6.12
N MET A 88 30.35 22.60 6.26
CA MET A 88 31.00 23.25 5.13
C MET A 88 32.17 22.39 4.67
N ALA A 89 32.15 22.02 3.39
CA ALA A 89 33.30 21.42 2.71
C ALA A 89 34.10 22.51 2.01
N LEU A 90 35.42 22.44 2.14
CA LEU A 90 36.35 23.39 1.53
C LEU A 90 37.35 22.64 0.65
N ASP A 91 37.85 23.32 -0.38
CA ASP A 91 39.11 22.90 -1.00
C ASP A 91 40.30 23.15 -0.04
N VAL A 92 41.49 22.65 -0.39
CA VAL A 92 42.70 22.80 0.43
C VAL A 92 43.21 24.26 0.47
N SER A 93 42.90 25.05 -0.55
CA SER A 93 43.28 26.46 -0.68
C SER A 93 42.38 27.39 0.14
N GLY A 94 41.16 26.96 0.46
CA GLY A 94 40.12 27.72 1.16
C GLY A 94 39.28 28.64 0.25
N ASP A 95 39.54 28.66 -1.06
CA ASP A 95 38.92 29.61 -2.00
C ASP A 95 37.49 29.22 -2.40
N HIS A 96 37.21 27.91 -2.40
CA HIS A 96 35.90 27.37 -2.73
C HIS A 96 35.29 26.67 -1.53
N THR A 97 34.05 27.02 -1.22
CA THR A 97 33.29 26.43 -0.11
C THR A 97 31.90 26.01 -0.56
N ARG A 98 31.40 24.90 0.00
CA ARG A 98 30.06 24.39 -0.29
C ARG A 98 29.44 23.80 0.96
N LEU A 99 28.18 24.15 1.21
CA LEU A 99 27.38 23.48 2.24
C LEU A 99 27.07 22.05 1.77
N VAL A 100 27.44 21.08 2.60
CA VAL A 100 27.25 19.66 2.34
C VAL A 100 26.51 18.97 3.50
N SER A 101 25.86 17.87 3.16
CA SER A 101 25.25 16.96 4.11
C SER A 101 26.28 15.90 4.49
N LEU A 102 26.99 16.09 5.60
CA LEU A 102 28.03 15.16 6.04
C LEU A 102 27.38 13.95 6.74
N LYS A 103 27.70 12.75 6.28
CA LYS A 103 27.22 11.49 6.84
C LYS A 103 28.39 10.61 7.26
N ALA A 104 28.51 10.37 8.55
CA ALA A 104 29.48 9.44 9.11
C ALA A 104 28.85 8.05 9.23
N VAL A 105 29.47 7.04 8.64
CA VAL A 105 28.95 5.66 8.57
C VAL A 105 29.84 4.66 9.32
N GLY A 106 29.22 3.71 10.03
CA GLY A 106 29.91 2.64 10.75
C GLY A 106 30.32 1.45 9.88
N ALA A 107 31.00 0.46 10.48
CA ALA A 107 31.54 -0.72 9.80
C ALA A 107 30.48 -1.60 9.09
N HIS A 108 29.27 -1.68 9.63
CA HIS A 108 28.18 -2.50 9.09
C HIS A 108 27.33 -1.78 8.03
N TYR A 109 27.83 -0.68 7.47
CA TYR A 109 27.14 0.08 6.43
C TYR A 109 27.33 -0.53 5.04
N PRO A 110 26.30 -0.57 4.18
CA PRO A 110 24.87 -0.43 4.48
C PRO A 110 24.27 -1.73 5.05
N LEU A 111 23.20 -1.64 5.85
CA LEU A 111 22.48 -2.82 6.38
C LEU A 111 21.62 -3.54 5.34
N ILE A 112 20.95 -2.74 4.50
CA ILE A 112 20.01 -3.17 3.47
C ILE A 112 20.48 -2.59 2.14
N ALA A 113 20.47 -3.43 1.09
CA ALA A 113 20.98 -3.13 -0.24
C ALA A 113 22.48 -2.73 -0.24
N GLN A 114 22.93 -2.09 -1.32
CA GLN A 114 24.32 -1.72 -1.53
C GLN A 114 24.43 -0.28 -2.06
N VAL A 115 25.58 0.35 -1.84
CA VAL A 115 25.85 1.72 -2.30
C VAL A 115 26.36 1.67 -3.73
N VAL A 116 25.86 2.55 -4.61
CA VAL A 116 26.34 2.67 -5.99
C VAL A 116 27.32 3.84 -6.07
N LEU A 117 28.54 3.52 -6.47
CA LEU A 117 29.66 4.44 -6.59
C LEU A 117 30.17 4.47 -8.03
N ARG A 118 30.90 5.52 -8.39
CA ARG A 118 31.78 5.54 -9.56
C ARG A 118 33.19 5.95 -9.13
N ASP A 119 34.19 5.25 -9.64
CA ASP A 119 35.60 5.58 -9.37
C ASP A 119 36.07 6.83 -10.15
N SER A 120 35.28 7.31 -11.12
CA SER A 120 35.45 8.60 -11.80
C SER A 120 34.11 9.18 -12.25
N LEU A 121 34.04 10.48 -12.57
CA LEU A 121 32.78 11.16 -12.96
C LEU A 121 32.02 10.46 -14.11
N GLN A 122 32.75 9.86 -15.05
CA GLN A 122 32.22 9.18 -16.24
C GLN A 122 32.46 7.65 -16.24
N GLY A 123 32.96 7.10 -15.13
CA GLY A 123 33.27 5.68 -15.00
C GLY A 123 32.03 4.79 -14.86
N PRO A 124 32.18 3.46 -15.02
CA PRO A 124 31.09 2.51 -14.79
C PRO A 124 30.63 2.54 -13.33
N GLU A 125 29.36 2.25 -13.10
CA GLU A 125 28.79 2.13 -11.76
C GLU A 125 29.28 0.84 -11.09
N VAL A 126 29.88 0.98 -9.92
CA VAL A 126 30.37 -0.12 -9.09
C VAL A 126 29.58 -0.13 -7.80
N THR A 127 29.03 -1.29 -7.46
CA THR A 127 28.31 -1.48 -6.21
C THR A 127 29.29 -1.92 -5.12
N ARG A 128 29.28 -1.26 -3.96
CA ARG A 128 30.14 -1.60 -2.81
C ARG A 128 29.32 -1.76 -1.52
N SER A 129 29.81 -2.65 -0.67
CA SER A 129 29.37 -2.82 0.72
C SER A 129 30.54 -2.52 1.65
N GLY A 130 30.26 -1.84 2.76
CA GLY A 130 31.27 -1.33 3.69
C GLY A 130 31.30 0.21 3.71
N PRO A 131 31.84 0.83 4.77
CA PRO A 131 32.07 2.27 4.81
C PRO A 131 33.28 2.68 3.93
N PRO A 132 33.46 3.99 3.67
CA PRO A 132 34.73 4.52 3.17
C PRO A 132 35.90 4.05 4.06
N SER A 133 37.06 3.83 3.44
CA SER A 133 38.29 3.54 4.21
C SER A 133 38.65 4.75 5.08
N PRO A 134 39.25 4.55 6.27
CA PRO A 134 39.69 5.67 7.11
C PRO A 134 40.58 6.65 6.33
N GLY A 135 40.36 7.95 6.50
CA GLY A 135 41.05 9.02 5.77
C GLY A 135 40.51 9.29 4.35
N THR A 136 39.43 8.62 3.94
CA THR A 136 38.79 8.81 2.63
C THR A 136 37.32 9.18 2.72
N VAL A 137 36.82 9.87 1.69
CA VAL A 137 35.41 10.29 1.58
C VAL A 137 34.81 9.93 0.23
N TRP A 138 33.50 9.69 0.21
CA TRP A 138 32.70 9.60 -1.02
C TRP A 138 31.85 10.86 -1.14
N VAL A 139 31.83 11.45 -2.32
CA VAL A 139 31.19 12.76 -2.54
C VAL A 139 30.18 12.69 -3.67
N ASN A 140 29.08 13.42 -3.57
CA ASN A 140 28.17 13.60 -4.69
C ASN A 140 28.85 14.39 -5.82
N ALA A 141 28.51 14.12 -7.08
CA ALA A 141 29.11 14.77 -8.25
C ALA A 141 28.99 16.30 -8.23
N SER A 142 27.91 16.85 -7.65
CA SER A 142 27.72 18.30 -7.52
C SER A 142 28.76 18.98 -6.61
N VAL A 143 29.32 18.26 -5.63
CA VAL A 143 30.39 18.78 -4.76
C VAL A 143 31.67 19.00 -5.56
N LEU A 144 31.99 18.06 -6.46
CA LEU A 144 33.17 18.14 -7.33
C LEU A 144 33.09 19.35 -8.26
N GLY A 145 31.92 19.57 -8.88
CA GLY A 145 31.69 20.74 -9.74
C GLY A 145 31.77 22.07 -8.99
N ALA A 146 31.18 22.14 -7.79
CA ALA A 146 31.14 23.36 -6.99
C ALA A 146 32.51 23.76 -6.41
N LEU A 147 33.30 22.78 -5.98
CA LEU A 147 34.63 22.99 -5.40
C LEU A 147 35.77 22.91 -6.43
N ARG A 148 35.45 22.59 -7.69
CA ARG A 148 36.42 22.35 -8.78
C ARG A 148 37.46 21.27 -8.45
N LEU A 149 37.04 20.22 -7.75
CA LEU A 149 37.87 19.09 -7.34
C LEU A 149 37.64 17.87 -8.23
N GLN A 150 38.63 16.97 -8.28
CA GLN A 150 38.56 15.67 -8.95
C GLN A 150 38.65 14.50 -7.95
N VAL A 151 38.28 13.30 -8.40
CA VAL A 151 38.47 12.08 -7.59
C VAL A 151 39.97 11.86 -7.42
N GLY A 152 40.42 11.70 -6.17
CA GLY A 152 41.82 11.62 -5.77
C GLY A 152 42.36 12.86 -5.06
N ASP A 153 41.68 14.00 -5.20
CA ASP A 153 42.04 15.25 -4.52
C ASP A 153 41.69 15.22 -3.03
N LEU A 154 42.23 16.20 -2.29
CA LEU A 154 41.96 16.39 -0.88
C LEU A 154 40.78 17.36 -0.66
N LEU A 155 39.83 16.92 0.14
CA LEU A 155 38.71 17.71 0.64
C LEU A 155 38.96 18.06 2.10
N GLN A 156 38.83 19.34 2.47
CA GLN A 156 38.93 19.75 3.86
C GLN A 156 37.55 19.77 4.52
N LEU A 157 37.44 19.09 5.66
CA LEU A 157 36.23 19.02 6.48
C LEU A 157 36.62 19.36 7.93
N GLY A 158 36.24 20.58 8.36
CA GLY A 158 36.67 21.12 9.65
C GLY A 158 38.19 21.17 9.75
N ASN A 159 38.74 20.45 10.74
CA ASN A 159 40.17 20.43 11.03
C ASN A 159 40.95 19.32 10.29
N ALA A 160 40.26 18.43 9.58
CA ALA A 160 40.87 17.27 8.94
C ALA A 160 40.77 17.33 7.41
N ARG A 161 41.70 16.66 6.73
CA ARG A 161 41.77 16.56 5.27
C ARG A 161 41.56 15.11 4.86
N PHE A 162 40.69 14.90 3.88
CA PHE A 162 40.30 13.58 3.41
C PHE A 162 40.50 13.44 1.91
N ARG A 163 40.95 12.27 1.46
CA ARG A 163 41.06 11.99 0.03
C ARG A 163 39.70 11.59 -0.54
N ILE A 164 39.31 12.20 -1.66
CA ILE A 164 38.10 11.80 -2.39
C ILE A 164 38.36 10.46 -3.06
N ALA A 165 37.73 9.39 -2.59
CA ALA A 165 37.96 8.04 -3.10
C ALA A 165 36.99 7.65 -4.23
N ALA A 166 35.74 8.15 -4.20
CA ALA A 166 34.73 7.81 -5.19
C ALA A 166 33.63 8.87 -5.27
N VAL A 167 32.92 8.87 -6.39
CA VAL A 167 31.68 9.63 -6.58
C VAL A 167 30.49 8.80 -6.11
N LEU A 168 29.70 9.34 -5.19
CA LEU A 168 28.45 8.74 -4.72
C LEU A 168 27.32 9.01 -5.71
N VAL A 169 26.82 7.94 -6.34
CA VAL A 169 25.71 8.01 -7.30
C VAL A 169 24.37 7.72 -6.61
N ARG A 170 24.32 6.64 -5.82
CA ARG A 170 23.08 6.23 -5.13
C ARG A 170 23.37 5.80 -3.70
N GLU A 171 22.72 6.48 -2.77
CA GLU A 171 22.69 6.17 -1.35
C GLU A 171 21.42 5.36 -1.04
N PRO A 172 21.52 4.14 -0.48
CA PRO A 172 20.35 3.31 -0.21
C PRO A 172 19.46 3.88 0.91
N ASP A 173 20.03 4.50 1.93
CA ASP A 173 19.37 4.90 3.19
C ASP A 173 19.35 6.43 3.39
N THR A 174 18.90 7.14 2.37
CA THR A 174 18.87 8.62 2.37
C THR A 174 18.02 9.18 3.52
N GLY A 175 16.99 8.43 3.97
CA GLY A 175 16.08 8.84 5.03
C GLY A 175 15.27 10.10 4.69
N ALA A 176 14.42 10.53 5.62
CA ALA A 176 13.66 11.77 5.50
C ALA A 176 14.33 12.90 6.31
N GLY A 177 14.68 14.02 5.67
CA GLY A 177 15.27 15.16 6.36
C GLY A 177 15.62 16.33 5.44
N PHE A 178 15.42 17.56 5.92
CA PHE A 178 15.73 18.80 5.19
C PHE A 178 17.19 18.86 4.71
N ILE A 179 18.11 18.24 5.45
CA ILE A 179 19.53 18.25 5.10
C ILE A 179 19.87 17.40 3.87
N ASN A 180 18.92 16.62 3.34
CA ASN A 180 19.10 15.86 2.11
C ASN A 180 19.03 16.72 0.84
N PHE A 181 18.61 18.00 0.93
CA PHE A 181 18.72 18.96 -0.17
C PHE A 181 20.17 19.40 -0.44
N ALA A 182 21.06 19.28 0.55
CA ALA A 182 22.47 19.56 0.37
C ALA A 182 23.19 18.32 -0.22
N PRO A 183 24.19 18.51 -1.11
CA PRO A 183 24.98 17.42 -1.65
C PRO A 183 25.61 16.55 -0.56
N ARG A 184 25.55 15.22 -0.73
CA ARG A 184 26.07 14.26 0.24
C ARG A 184 27.60 14.17 0.21
N VAL A 185 28.21 14.17 1.40
CA VAL A 185 29.59 13.71 1.63
C VAL A 185 29.56 12.61 2.69
N MET A 186 30.11 11.44 2.38
CA MET A 186 30.11 10.28 3.26
C MET A 186 31.52 9.97 3.74
N MET A 187 31.69 9.76 5.04
CA MET A 187 32.97 9.49 5.69
C MET A 187 32.88 8.31 6.67
N ASN A 188 34.03 7.76 7.06
CA ASN A 188 34.06 6.73 8.10
C ASN A 188 33.75 7.33 9.48
N ARG A 189 32.96 6.65 10.31
CA ARG A 189 32.65 7.08 11.68
C ARG A 189 33.90 7.24 12.55
N ALA A 190 34.94 6.45 12.35
CA ALA A 190 36.20 6.55 13.09
C ALA A 190 36.87 7.92 12.90
N ASP A 191 36.72 8.51 11.72
CA ASP A 191 37.36 9.78 11.37
C ASP A 191 36.60 11.00 11.90
N LEU A 192 35.34 10.83 12.33
CA LEU A 192 34.45 11.92 12.72
C LEU A 192 35.03 12.78 13.84
N SER A 193 35.65 12.16 14.84
CA SER A 193 36.26 12.86 15.98
C SER A 193 37.43 13.77 15.56
N SER A 194 38.19 13.38 14.53
CA SER A 194 39.34 14.14 14.03
C SER A 194 38.95 15.46 13.35
N THR A 195 37.71 15.55 12.87
CA THR A 195 37.23 16.73 12.14
C THR A 195 36.97 17.93 13.06
N GLY A 196 36.73 17.70 14.35
CA GLY A 196 36.32 18.75 15.29
C GLY A 196 34.98 19.42 14.97
N LEU A 197 34.19 18.83 14.07
CA LEU A 197 32.91 19.38 13.59
C LEU A 197 31.77 19.20 14.60
N ILE A 198 31.86 18.21 15.48
CA ILE A 198 30.88 18.01 16.55
C ILE A 198 31.34 18.80 17.77
N GLN A 199 30.71 19.94 17.96
CA GLN A 199 30.91 20.83 19.12
C GLN A 199 29.62 20.91 19.95
N PRO A 200 29.68 21.38 21.20
CA PRO A 200 28.46 21.72 21.96
C PRO A 200 27.52 22.58 21.10
N ALA A 201 26.21 22.29 21.17
CA ALA A 201 25.15 22.88 20.34
C ALA A 201 25.15 22.51 18.83
N SER A 202 26.02 21.61 18.38
CA SER A 202 25.92 21.06 17.01
C SER A 202 24.65 20.22 16.86
N ARG A 203 23.89 20.48 15.79
CA ARG A 203 22.65 19.75 15.49
C ARG A 203 22.98 18.50 14.68
N VAL A 204 23.24 17.39 15.38
CA VAL A 204 23.56 16.10 14.76
C VAL A 204 22.36 15.17 14.87
N THR A 205 22.00 14.53 13.76
CA THR A 205 20.99 13.47 13.75
C THR A 205 21.69 12.13 13.81
N TYR A 206 21.62 11.47 14.96
CA TYR A 206 22.09 10.10 15.16
C TYR A 206 20.98 9.13 14.74
N ARG A 207 21.34 8.13 13.94
CA ARG A 207 20.42 7.06 13.53
C ARG A 207 21.05 5.72 13.86
N LEU A 208 20.32 4.89 14.60
CA LEU A 208 20.62 3.48 14.80
C LEU A 208 19.60 2.68 14.01
N ALA A 209 20.02 2.14 12.87
CA ALA A 209 19.18 1.26 12.07
C ALA A 209 19.39 -0.20 12.51
N VAL A 210 18.30 -0.97 12.50
CA VAL A 210 18.25 -2.37 12.91
C VAL A 210 17.50 -3.16 11.85
N ALA A 211 18.02 -4.32 11.47
CA ALA A 211 17.44 -5.19 10.45
C ALA A 211 17.49 -6.67 10.88
N GLY A 212 16.40 -7.40 10.65
CA GLY A 212 16.29 -8.82 11.02
C GLY A 212 14.90 -9.42 10.82
N PRO A 213 14.62 -10.59 11.43
CA PRO A 213 13.32 -11.23 11.31
C PRO A 213 12.17 -10.32 11.79
N VAL A 214 11.04 -10.34 11.09
CA VAL A 214 9.89 -9.44 11.34
C VAL A 214 9.44 -9.44 12.80
N GLN A 215 9.39 -10.62 13.43
CA GLN A 215 8.97 -10.74 14.84
C GLN A 215 9.98 -10.09 15.80
N ALA A 216 11.28 -10.34 15.60
CA ALA A 216 12.33 -9.77 16.44
C ALA A 216 12.43 -8.25 16.27
N ALA A 217 12.21 -7.74 15.06
CA ALA A 217 12.10 -6.30 14.80
C ALA A 217 10.89 -5.68 15.53
N ALA A 218 9.73 -6.32 15.49
CA ALA A 218 8.53 -5.87 16.21
C ALA A 218 8.73 -5.86 17.73
N ASP A 219 9.35 -6.89 18.28
CA ASP A 219 9.68 -6.98 19.71
C ASP A 219 10.69 -5.90 20.12
N TYR A 220 11.65 -5.59 19.24
CA TYR A 220 12.60 -4.48 19.44
C TYR A 220 11.91 -3.12 19.44
N VAL A 221 10.93 -2.87 18.55
CA VAL A 221 10.13 -1.64 18.56
C VAL A 221 9.38 -1.49 19.88
N ALA A 222 8.68 -2.53 20.32
CA ALA A 222 7.92 -2.50 21.57
C ALA A 222 8.82 -2.22 22.78
N TRP A 223 9.99 -2.87 22.83
CA TRP A 223 11.00 -2.63 23.86
C TRP A 223 11.55 -1.20 23.79
N ALA A 224 11.96 -0.73 22.62
CA ALA A 224 12.57 0.59 22.46
C ALA A 224 11.58 1.70 22.85
N GLN A 225 10.30 1.56 22.48
CA GLN A 225 9.23 2.47 22.91
C GLN A 225 9.04 2.46 24.44
N ALA A 226 9.06 1.29 25.07
CA ALA A 226 8.96 1.18 26.53
C ALA A 226 10.17 1.83 27.22
N GLN A 227 11.37 1.60 26.70
CA GLN A 227 12.61 2.16 27.24
C GLN A 227 12.65 3.68 27.15
N MET A 228 12.20 4.25 26.01
CA MET A 228 12.08 5.70 25.84
C MET A 228 11.07 6.32 26.81
N ARG A 229 9.95 5.63 27.10
CA ARG A 229 8.97 6.08 28.09
C ARG A 229 9.55 6.06 29.51
N GLN A 230 10.30 5.03 29.88
CA GLN A 230 10.91 4.89 31.20
C GLN A 230 12.00 5.94 31.44
N THR A 231 12.84 6.17 30.43
CA THR A 231 13.98 7.10 30.53
C THR A 231 13.57 8.55 30.29
N ALA A 232 12.35 8.79 29.81
CA ALA A 232 11.83 10.11 29.42
C ALA A 232 12.77 10.88 28.47
N THR A 233 13.47 10.14 27.60
CA THR A 233 14.47 10.70 26.69
C THR A 233 13.81 11.56 25.64
N ARG A 234 14.02 12.89 25.72
CA ARG A 234 13.53 13.85 24.72
C ARG A 234 14.39 13.79 23.46
N GLY A 235 13.81 14.13 22.31
CA GLY A 235 14.54 14.23 21.05
C GLY A 235 14.84 12.88 20.37
N MET A 236 14.33 11.77 20.93
CA MET A 236 14.43 10.44 20.35
C MET A 236 13.08 9.99 19.79
N ARG A 237 13.08 9.35 18.63
CA ARG A 237 11.89 8.77 17.98
C ARG A 237 12.24 7.48 17.26
N ILE A 238 11.22 6.66 17.01
CA ILE A 238 11.37 5.40 16.26
C ILE A 238 10.70 5.61 14.91
N GLU A 239 11.42 5.31 13.83
CA GLU A 239 10.90 5.20 12.49
C GLU A 239 10.75 3.72 12.14
N THR A 240 9.57 3.33 11.70
CA THR A 240 9.33 2.01 11.10
C THR A 240 8.93 2.19 9.64
N VAL A 241 8.98 1.11 8.86
CA VAL A 241 8.52 1.10 7.45
C VAL A 241 7.09 1.64 7.33
N SER A 242 6.24 1.35 8.31
CA SER A 242 4.85 1.82 8.37
C SER A 242 4.72 3.33 8.59
N ASP A 243 5.75 4.00 9.12
CA ASP A 243 5.75 5.43 9.45
C ASP A 243 6.38 6.32 8.37
N SER A 244 6.68 5.79 7.17
CA SER A 244 7.43 6.47 6.08
C SER A 244 6.71 7.66 5.42
N GLY A 245 5.67 8.21 6.04
CA GLY A 245 4.89 9.34 5.57
C GLY A 245 3.52 8.95 5.00
N PRO A 246 2.48 9.77 5.22
CA PRO A 246 1.09 9.40 4.93
C PRO A 246 0.83 9.09 3.44
N ALA A 247 1.52 9.76 2.51
CA ALA A 247 1.37 9.51 1.07
C ALA A 247 1.92 8.13 0.65
N GLN A 248 3.07 7.73 1.20
CA GLN A 248 3.72 6.47 0.87
C GLN A 248 2.97 5.29 1.51
N GLU A 249 2.56 5.44 2.78
CA GLU A 249 1.70 4.47 3.47
C GLU A 249 0.38 4.27 2.71
N GLN A 250 -0.28 5.34 2.28
CA GLN A 250 -1.55 5.25 1.57
C GLN A 250 -1.38 4.59 0.19
N THR A 251 -0.27 4.84 -0.51
CA THR A 251 0.04 4.18 -1.79
C THR A 251 0.27 2.69 -1.60
N LEU A 252 1.08 2.30 -0.61
CA LEU A 252 1.34 0.91 -0.27
C LEU A 252 0.06 0.19 0.16
N LYS A 253 -0.77 0.85 0.96
CA LYS A 253 -2.07 0.33 1.39
C LYS A 253 -3.02 0.15 0.21
N ARG A 254 -3.14 1.12 -0.69
CA ARG A 254 -3.96 1.00 -1.90
C ARG A 254 -3.49 -0.14 -2.80
N ALA A 255 -2.16 -0.31 -2.95
CA ALA A 255 -1.59 -1.43 -3.70
C ALA A 255 -1.92 -2.78 -3.04
N ALA A 256 -1.81 -2.87 -1.71
CA ALA A 256 -2.20 -4.07 -0.96
C ALA A 256 -3.71 -4.36 -1.09
N ASP A 257 -4.56 -3.36 -0.89
CA ASP A 257 -6.02 -3.46 -1.02
C ASP A 257 -6.43 -3.92 -2.43
N PHE A 258 -5.76 -3.42 -3.47
CA PHE A 258 -5.96 -3.88 -4.85
C PHE A 258 -5.64 -5.36 -5.01
N LEU A 259 -4.48 -5.81 -4.49
CA LEU A 259 -4.07 -7.22 -4.56
C LEU A 259 -5.08 -8.12 -3.81
N HIS A 260 -5.57 -7.68 -2.65
CA HIS A 260 -6.63 -8.38 -1.91
C HIS A 260 -7.91 -8.49 -2.74
N LEU A 261 -8.32 -7.41 -3.39
CA LEU A 261 -9.56 -7.40 -4.14
C LEU A 261 -9.46 -8.20 -5.45
N VAL A 262 -8.31 -8.23 -6.13
CA VAL A 262 -8.03 -9.16 -7.24
C VAL A 262 -8.12 -10.62 -6.76
N ALA A 263 -7.60 -10.92 -5.57
CA ALA A 263 -7.70 -12.26 -4.99
C ALA A 263 -9.16 -12.65 -4.69
N LEU A 264 -9.96 -11.73 -4.14
CA LEU A 264 -11.39 -11.93 -3.89
C LEU A 264 -12.19 -12.20 -5.18
N ILE A 265 -11.94 -11.43 -6.25
CA ILE A 265 -12.58 -11.63 -7.56
C ILE A 265 -12.20 -12.99 -8.14
N THR A 266 -10.92 -13.37 -8.03
CA THR A 266 -10.42 -14.68 -8.48
C THR A 266 -11.11 -15.81 -7.73
N ALA A 267 -11.29 -15.68 -6.40
CA ALA A 267 -12.03 -16.63 -5.59
C ALA A 267 -13.51 -16.71 -5.99
N LEU A 268 -14.12 -15.57 -6.36
CA LEU A 268 -15.49 -15.50 -6.87
C LEU A 268 -15.67 -16.30 -8.16
N MET A 269 -14.77 -16.09 -9.12
CA MET A 269 -14.78 -16.80 -10.40
C MET A 269 -14.55 -18.30 -10.20
N ALA A 270 -13.62 -18.65 -9.31
CA ALA A 270 -13.37 -20.03 -8.92
C ALA A 270 -14.62 -20.69 -8.29
N ALA A 271 -15.31 -20.01 -7.39
CA ALA A 271 -16.53 -20.51 -6.75
C ALA A 271 -17.61 -20.87 -7.77
N VAL A 272 -17.88 -19.96 -8.73
CA VAL A 272 -18.85 -20.19 -9.81
C VAL A 272 -18.45 -21.38 -10.69
N ALA A 273 -17.18 -21.43 -11.11
CA ALA A 273 -16.67 -22.51 -11.97
C ALA A 273 -16.74 -23.89 -11.29
N VAL A 274 -16.36 -23.97 -10.01
CA VAL A 274 -16.42 -25.20 -9.22
C VAL A 274 -17.87 -25.61 -8.97
N ALA A 275 -18.77 -24.66 -8.65
CA ALA A 275 -20.18 -24.94 -8.44
C ALA A 275 -20.87 -25.49 -9.69
N GLN A 276 -20.60 -24.92 -10.86
CA GLN A 276 -21.13 -25.40 -12.13
C GLN A 276 -20.59 -26.79 -12.46
N SER A 277 -19.28 -26.99 -12.33
CA SER A 277 -18.64 -28.28 -12.62
C SER A 277 -19.10 -29.38 -11.68
N ALA A 278 -19.27 -29.09 -10.39
CA ALA A 278 -19.79 -30.04 -9.41
C ALA A 278 -21.25 -30.42 -9.68
N ARG A 279 -22.07 -29.45 -10.12
CA ARG A 279 -23.45 -29.72 -10.51
C ARG A 279 -23.55 -30.58 -11.76
N ASP A 280 -22.71 -30.30 -12.76
CA ASP A 280 -22.67 -31.10 -13.99
C ASP A 280 -22.16 -32.52 -13.73
N PHE A 281 -21.18 -32.68 -12.83
CA PHE A 281 -20.77 -33.99 -12.32
C PHE A 281 -21.95 -34.74 -11.68
N ALA A 282 -22.69 -34.09 -10.77
CA ALA A 282 -23.84 -34.72 -10.13
C ALA A 282 -24.93 -35.11 -11.15
N ARG A 283 -25.18 -34.30 -12.17
CA ARG A 283 -26.14 -34.64 -13.24
C ARG A 283 -25.75 -35.91 -13.98
N ARG A 284 -24.47 -36.06 -14.33
CA ARG A 284 -23.95 -37.25 -15.04
C ARG A 284 -24.01 -38.52 -14.17
N ARG A 285 -23.85 -38.36 -12.85
CA ARG A 285 -23.86 -39.47 -11.87
C ARG A 285 -25.23 -39.88 -11.33
N LEU A 286 -26.31 -39.24 -11.76
CA LEU A 286 -27.68 -39.58 -11.32
C LEU A 286 -28.03 -41.06 -11.59
N GLN A 287 -27.80 -41.54 -12.82
CA GLN A 287 -28.18 -42.90 -13.23
C GLN A 287 -27.33 -43.99 -12.54
N PRO A 288 -25.99 -43.92 -12.53
CA PRO A 288 -25.17 -44.89 -11.80
C PRO A 288 -25.54 -45.00 -10.32
N CYS A 289 -25.80 -43.87 -9.66
CA CYS A 289 -26.25 -43.86 -8.26
C CYS A 289 -27.58 -44.57 -8.06
N ALA A 290 -28.54 -44.37 -8.96
CA ALA A 290 -29.83 -45.03 -8.90
C ALA A 290 -29.68 -46.57 -9.04
N VAL A 291 -28.78 -47.03 -9.93
CA VAL A 291 -28.46 -48.47 -10.10
C VAL A 291 -27.83 -49.03 -8.82
N PHE A 292 -26.84 -48.36 -8.23
CA PHE A 292 -26.23 -48.83 -6.98
C PHE A 292 -27.24 -48.93 -5.84
N LYS A 293 -28.18 -47.98 -5.74
CA LYS A 293 -29.25 -48.05 -4.73
C LYS A 293 -30.26 -49.17 -5.03
N ALA A 294 -30.57 -49.43 -6.29
CA ALA A 294 -31.41 -50.57 -6.69
C ALA A 294 -30.77 -51.92 -6.36
N LEU A 295 -29.43 -52.01 -6.40
CA LEU A 295 -28.65 -53.18 -5.98
C LEU A 295 -28.46 -53.28 -4.45
N GLY A 296 -29.09 -52.41 -3.65
CA GLY A 296 -29.09 -52.50 -2.19
C GLY A 296 -28.02 -51.66 -1.47
N LEU A 297 -27.29 -50.78 -2.16
CA LEU A 297 -26.27 -49.94 -1.52
C LEU A 297 -26.90 -48.88 -0.60
N ARG A 298 -26.49 -48.84 0.68
CA ARG A 298 -26.96 -47.85 1.68
C ARG A 298 -26.52 -46.42 1.33
N GLN A 299 -27.37 -45.43 1.63
CA GLN A 299 -27.11 -44.01 1.35
C GLN A 299 -25.83 -43.48 2.01
N GLY A 300 -25.56 -43.85 3.27
CA GLY A 300 -24.37 -43.40 3.99
C GLY A 300 -23.05 -43.90 3.38
N VAL A 301 -23.07 -45.11 2.80
CA VAL A 301 -21.91 -45.67 2.09
C VAL A 301 -21.64 -44.89 0.81
N LEU A 302 -22.71 -44.53 0.08
CA LEU A 302 -22.61 -43.72 -1.14
C LEU A 302 -22.05 -42.31 -0.85
N LEU A 303 -22.54 -41.67 0.22
CA LEU A 303 -22.07 -40.37 0.67
C LEU A 303 -20.58 -40.42 1.04
N ARG A 304 -20.17 -41.33 1.94
CA ARG A 304 -18.76 -41.45 2.36
C ARG A 304 -17.83 -41.74 1.18
N ARG A 305 -18.29 -42.54 0.21
CA ARG A 305 -17.52 -42.91 -0.97
C ARG A 305 -17.29 -41.72 -1.90
N TYR A 306 -18.33 -40.97 -2.25
CA TYR A 306 -18.18 -39.79 -3.12
C TYR A 306 -17.49 -38.63 -2.41
N THR A 307 -17.69 -38.45 -1.10
CA THR A 307 -16.93 -37.45 -0.34
C THR A 307 -15.44 -37.79 -0.34
N ALA A 308 -15.06 -39.06 -0.14
CA ALA A 308 -13.66 -39.48 -0.24
C ALA A 308 -13.10 -39.28 -1.66
N GLU A 309 -13.89 -39.55 -2.69
CA GLU A 309 -13.50 -39.30 -4.10
C GLU A 309 -13.25 -37.80 -4.36
N PHE A 310 -14.10 -36.92 -3.83
CA PHE A 310 -13.91 -35.47 -3.92
C PHE A 310 -12.69 -35.00 -3.15
N LEU A 311 -12.42 -35.54 -1.97
CA LEU A 311 -11.23 -35.18 -1.20
C LEU A 311 -9.94 -35.57 -1.94
N TRP A 312 -9.88 -36.77 -2.54
CA TRP A 312 -8.74 -37.20 -3.35
C TRP A 312 -8.58 -36.35 -4.61
N LEU A 313 -9.69 -36.10 -5.33
CA LEU A 313 -9.69 -35.24 -6.51
C LEU A 313 -9.25 -33.82 -6.15
N GLY A 314 -9.74 -33.28 -5.03
CA GLY A 314 -9.39 -31.96 -4.52
C GLY A 314 -7.92 -31.86 -4.13
N GLY A 315 -7.38 -32.85 -3.43
CA GLY A 315 -5.96 -32.88 -3.07
C GLY A 315 -5.05 -32.93 -4.30
N LEU A 316 -5.36 -33.79 -5.28
CA LEU A 316 -4.60 -33.85 -6.53
C LEU A 316 -4.73 -32.56 -7.34
N ALA A 317 -5.95 -32.04 -7.49
CA ALA A 317 -6.18 -30.80 -8.22
C ALA A 317 -5.48 -29.61 -7.55
N ALA A 318 -5.45 -29.57 -6.22
CA ALA A 318 -4.73 -28.55 -5.47
C ALA A 318 -3.21 -28.64 -5.70
N ALA A 319 -2.64 -29.84 -5.66
CA ALA A 319 -1.21 -30.04 -5.93
C ALA A 319 -0.83 -29.59 -7.35
N PHE A 320 -1.56 -30.06 -8.37
CA PHE A 320 -1.32 -29.64 -9.76
C PHE A 320 -1.62 -28.15 -9.98
N GLY A 321 -2.66 -27.63 -9.34
CA GLY A 321 -3.02 -26.22 -9.41
C GLY A 321 -1.92 -25.31 -8.84
N VAL A 322 -1.39 -25.63 -7.65
CA VAL A 322 -0.28 -24.87 -7.05
C VAL A 322 0.98 -24.94 -7.91
N LEU A 323 1.33 -26.11 -8.45
CA LEU A 323 2.47 -26.26 -9.36
C LEU A 323 2.30 -25.42 -10.62
N LEU A 324 1.11 -25.42 -11.21
CA LEU A 324 0.79 -24.60 -12.36
C LEU A 324 0.82 -23.10 -12.01
N GLY A 325 0.32 -22.72 -10.84
CA GLY A 325 0.35 -21.33 -10.37
C GLY A 325 1.78 -20.81 -10.15
N LEU A 326 2.67 -21.64 -9.59
CA LEU A 326 4.11 -21.35 -9.48
C LEU A 326 4.74 -21.16 -10.86
N ALA A 327 4.44 -22.04 -11.82
CA ALA A 327 4.96 -21.94 -13.18
C ALA A 327 4.47 -20.67 -13.90
N VAL A 328 3.19 -20.33 -13.78
CA VAL A 328 2.60 -19.10 -14.34
C VAL A 328 3.26 -17.85 -13.75
N GLN A 329 3.41 -17.81 -12.43
CA GLN A 329 4.05 -16.71 -11.74
C GLN A 329 5.53 -16.56 -12.13
N ALA A 330 6.27 -17.66 -12.27
CA ALA A 330 7.65 -17.64 -12.74
C ALA A 330 7.77 -17.13 -14.18
N ALA A 331 6.90 -17.59 -15.08
CA ALA A 331 6.86 -17.13 -16.46
C ALA A 331 6.57 -15.61 -16.54
N MET A 332 5.62 -15.13 -15.75
CA MET A 332 5.27 -13.70 -15.72
C MET A 332 6.43 -12.82 -15.25
N ILE A 333 7.15 -13.25 -14.21
CA ILE A 333 8.32 -12.52 -13.70
C ILE A 333 9.48 -12.57 -14.70
N GLY A 334 9.68 -13.70 -15.39
CA GLY A 334 10.67 -13.83 -16.45
C GLY A 334 10.41 -12.88 -17.62
N LEU A 335 9.16 -12.76 -18.06
CA LEU A 335 8.76 -11.80 -19.11
C LEU A 335 9.00 -10.34 -18.67
N LEU A 336 8.70 -10.02 -17.41
CA LEU A 336 8.88 -8.66 -16.88
C LEU A 336 10.35 -8.23 -16.85
N HIS A 337 11.26 -9.14 -16.49
CA HIS A 337 12.72 -8.87 -16.51
C HIS A 337 13.21 -8.48 -17.91
N GLY A 338 12.70 -9.14 -18.96
CA GLY A 338 13.09 -8.88 -20.34
C GLY A 338 12.64 -7.50 -20.86
N LEU A 339 11.54 -6.96 -20.34
CA LEU A 339 10.96 -5.70 -20.79
C LEU A 339 11.50 -4.46 -20.06
N LEU A 340 11.80 -4.57 -18.76
CA LEU A 340 12.09 -3.38 -17.96
C LEU A 340 13.58 -3.05 -17.80
N GLN A 341 14.53 -3.96 -18.08
CA GLN A 341 15.98 -3.82 -17.77
C GLN A 341 16.32 -3.40 -16.32
N VAL A 342 15.33 -3.12 -15.48
CA VAL A 342 15.44 -2.95 -14.04
C VAL A 342 15.93 -4.28 -13.49
N GLN A 343 16.96 -4.24 -12.64
CA GLN A 343 17.42 -5.42 -11.93
C GLN A 343 16.35 -5.84 -10.91
N VAL A 344 15.31 -6.53 -11.39
CA VAL A 344 14.25 -7.20 -10.62
C VAL A 344 14.82 -8.45 -9.91
N ARG A 345 16.14 -8.44 -9.63
CA ARG A 345 16.97 -9.59 -9.27
C ARG A 345 16.78 -10.03 -7.81
N GLU A 346 16.02 -9.29 -7.01
CA GLU A 346 15.81 -9.57 -5.58
C GLU A 346 14.34 -9.59 -5.13
N LEU A 347 13.41 -10.11 -5.95
CA LEU A 347 12.10 -10.48 -5.39
C LEU A 347 12.28 -11.67 -4.44
N PRO A 348 11.62 -11.66 -3.27
CA PRO A 348 11.80 -12.71 -2.28
C PRO A 348 11.34 -14.05 -2.85
N ALA A 349 11.89 -15.16 -2.36
CA ALA A 349 11.44 -16.48 -2.79
C ALA A 349 9.92 -16.66 -2.55
N PRO A 350 9.20 -17.42 -3.40
CA PRO A 350 7.78 -17.69 -3.16
C PRO A 350 7.61 -18.40 -1.83
N GLY A 351 6.81 -17.83 -0.92
CA GLY A 351 6.49 -18.43 0.36
C GLY A 351 5.55 -19.63 0.20
N TRP A 352 5.49 -20.51 1.20
CA TRP A 352 4.57 -21.65 1.19
C TRP A 352 3.13 -21.27 1.59
N MET A 353 2.93 -20.12 2.24
CA MET A 353 1.62 -19.65 2.70
C MET A 353 0.59 -19.45 1.56
N PRO A 354 0.90 -18.78 0.44
CA PRO A 354 -0.04 -18.67 -0.68
C PRO A 354 -0.41 -20.03 -1.30
N ALA A 355 0.53 -20.98 -1.32
CA ALA A 355 0.27 -22.34 -1.79
C ALA A 355 -0.76 -23.03 -0.90
N LEU A 356 -0.56 -22.97 0.42
CA LEU A 356 -1.48 -23.55 1.40
C LEU A 356 -2.85 -22.85 1.35
N PHE A 357 -2.86 -21.52 1.26
CA PHE A 357 -4.10 -20.75 1.19
C PHE A 357 -4.89 -21.10 -0.07
N ALA A 358 -4.26 -21.10 -1.25
CA ALA A 358 -4.93 -21.47 -2.50
C ALA A 358 -5.44 -22.92 -2.49
N ALA A 359 -4.66 -23.86 -1.94
CA ALA A 359 -5.08 -25.25 -1.79
C ALA A 359 -6.26 -25.40 -0.83
N ALA A 360 -6.22 -24.73 0.33
CA ALA A 360 -7.30 -24.69 1.30
C ALA A 360 -8.56 -24.04 0.71
N THR A 361 -8.42 -22.91 0.01
CA THR A 361 -9.52 -22.24 -0.68
C THR A 361 -10.15 -23.15 -1.72
N GLY A 362 -9.36 -23.81 -2.58
CA GLY A 362 -9.87 -24.78 -3.55
C GLY A 362 -10.63 -25.93 -2.89
N MET A 363 -10.12 -26.44 -1.77
CA MET A 363 -10.79 -27.49 -1.00
C MET A 363 -12.10 -27.01 -0.37
N VAL A 364 -12.12 -25.81 0.23
CA VAL A 364 -13.32 -25.20 0.79
C VAL A 364 -14.36 -24.97 -0.31
N LEU A 365 -13.97 -24.47 -1.47
CA LEU A 365 -14.88 -24.29 -2.62
C LEU A 365 -15.44 -25.62 -3.10
N LEU A 366 -14.60 -26.66 -3.21
CA LEU A 366 -15.03 -28.00 -3.59
C LEU A 366 -16.02 -28.58 -2.58
N LEU A 367 -15.81 -28.39 -1.28
CA LEU A 367 -16.71 -28.87 -0.25
C LEU A 367 -18.00 -28.03 -0.18
N ALA A 368 -17.88 -26.71 -0.19
CA ALA A 368 -19.00 -25.76 -0.12
C ALA A 368 -20.00 -25.95 -1.26
N PHE A 369 -19.51 -26.13 -2.49
CA PHE A 369 -20.36 -26.26 -3.67
C PHE A 369 -20.53 -27.70 -4.15
N GLY A 370 -19.59 -28.59 -3.86
CA GLY A 370 -19.65 -30.00 -4.22
C GLY A 370 -20.43 -30.88 -3.24
N LEU A 371 -20.38 -30.62 -1.93
CA LEU A 371 -21.13 -31.41 -0.96
C LEU A 371 -22.65 -31.33 -1.17
N PRO A 372 -23.25 -30.14 -1.45
CA PRO A 372 -24.65 -30.07 -1.86
C PRO A 372 -24.96 -30.95 -3.07
N ALA A 373 -24.07 -31.02 -4.06
CA ALA A 373 -24.25 -31.83 -5.26
C ALA A 373 -24.21 -33.35 -4.95
N ILE A 374 -23.30 -33.78 -4.06
CA ILE A 374 -23.22 -35.17 -3.60
C ILE A 374 -24.45 -35.57 -2.78
N LEU A 375 -24.95 -34.69 -1.90
CA LEU A 375 -26.15 -34.97 -1.11
C LEU A 375 -27.39 -35.12 -2.00
N GLN A 376 -27.47 -34.37 -3.10
CA GLN A 376 -28.54 -34.53 -4.09
C GLN A 376 -28.46 -35.91 -4.77
N LEU A 377 -27.26 -36.40 -5.10
CA LEU A 377 -27.05 -37.76 -5.63
C LEU A 377 -27.50 -38.83 -4.63
N ALA A 378 -27.20 -38.66 -3.35
CA ALA A 378 -27.53 -39.64 -2.31
C ALA A 378 -29.04 -39.82 -2.11
N ARG A 379 -29.83 -38.78 -2.40
CA ARG A 379 -31.30 -38.76 -2.24
C ARG A 379 -32.08 -39.24 -3.46
N VAL A 380 -31.43 -39.60 -4.57
CA VAL A 380 -32.12 -40.09 -5.78
C VAL A 380 -32.88 -41.39 -5.47
N PRO A 381 -34.18 -41.51 -5.81
CA PRO A 381 -34.94 -42.74 -5.60
C PRO A 381 -34.45 -43.85 -6.56
N PRO A 382 -34.38 -45.13 -6.12
CA PRO A 382 -34.01 -46.26 -7.00
C PRO A 382 -34.87 -46.36 -8.27
N LEU A 383 -36.14 -45.94 -8.17
CA LEU A 383 -37.11 -45.93 -9.27
C LEU A 383 -36.70 -45.01 -10.44
N ALA A 384 -35.72 -44.11 -10.24
CA ALA A 384 -35.13 -43.30 -11.29
C ALA A 384 -34.38 -44.11 -12.36
N VAL A 385 -34.01 -45.37 -12.09
CA VAL A 385 -33.45 -46.30 -13.08
C VAL A 385 -34.48 -46.62 -14.18
N LEU A 386 -35.73 -46.87 -13.78
CA LEU A 386 -36.81 -47.28 -14.68
C LEU A 386 -37.53 -46.08 -15.32
N ARG A 387 -37.65 -44.97 -14.58
CA ARG A 387 -38.37 -43.78 -15.05
C ARG A 387 -37.49 -42.53 -15.00
N ARG A 388 -36.89 -42.19 -16.15
CA ARG A 388 -35.98 -41.03 -16.31
C ARG A 388 -36.64 -39.69 -15.95
N SER A 389 -37.98 -39.59 -16.01
CA SER A 389 -38.72 -38.38 -15.60
C SER A 389 -38.77 -38.14 -14.08
N LEU A 390 -38.53 -39.18 -13.27
CA LEU A 390 -38.44 -39.13 -11.80
C LEU A 390 -36.99 -38.96 -11.29
N GLY A 391 -35.99 -39.14 -12.17
CA GLY A 391 -34.57 -38.89 -11.89
C GLY A 391 -34.19 -37.41 -11.94
N ARG A 392 -34.94 -36.53 -11.26
CA ARG A 392 -34.57 -35.12 -11.11
C ARG A 392 -33.66 -34.97 -9.89
N LEU A 393 -32.66 -34.09 -9.98
CA LEU A 393 -31.94 -33.64 -8.79
C LEU A 393 -32.98 -33.04 -7.82
N GLN A 394 -33.20 -33.71 -6.69
CA GLN A 394 -33.98 -33.14 -5.60
C GLN A 394 -33.24 -31.91 -5.05
N SER A 395 -33.94 -30.97 -4.42
CA SER A 395 -33.28 -29.86 -3.76
C SER A 395 -32.32 -30.39 -2.69
N ALA A 396 -31.08 -29.89 -2.69
CA ALA A 396 -30.22 -30.05 -1.52
C ALA A 396 -30.95 -29.49 -0.30
N PRO A 397 -30.78 -30.10 0.89
CA PRO A 397 -31.31 -29.50 2.10
C PRO A 397 -30.79 -28.08 2.23
N PHE A 398 -31.69 -27.14 2.49
CA PHE A 398 -31.40 -25.70 2.57
C PHE A 398 -30.19 -25.40 3.46
N VAL A 399 -30.07 -26.14 4.58
CA VAL A 399 -28.94 -26.06 5.52
C VAL A 399 -27.59 -26.29 4.85
N THR A 400 -27.45 -27.22 3.90
CA THR A 400 -26.15 -27.48 3.25
C THR A 400 -25.81 -26.39 2.23
N VAL A 401 -26.82 -25.84 1.54
CA VAL A 401 -26.59 -24.69 0.65
C VAL A 401 -26.18 -23.47 1.47
N LEU A 402 -26.87 -23.22 2.58
CA LEU A 402 -26.54 -22.15 3.52
C LEU A 402 -25.14 -22.34 4.12
N ALA A 403 -24.78 -23.56 4.50
CA ALA A 403 -23.44 -23.88 5.01
C ALA A 403 -22.35 -23.66 3.94
N GLY A 404 -22.61 -24.00 2.68
CA GLY A 404 -21.69 -23.74 1.58
C GLY A 404 -21.50 -22.25 1.31
N VAL A 405 -22.59 -21.48 1.27
CA VAL A 405 -22.55 -20.01 1.16
C VAL A 405 -21.85 -19.39 2.38
N GLY A 406 -22.13 -19.88 3.58
CA GLY A 406 -21.48 -19.44 4.81
C GLY A 406 -19.99 -19.72 4.83
N ALA A 407 -19.56 -20.92 4.42
CA ALA A 407 -18.15 -21.28 4.29
C ALA A 407 -17.44 -20.38 3.26
N PHE A 408 -18.10 -20.07 2.15
CA PHE A 408 -17.56 -19.15 1.15
C PHE A 408 -17.51 -17.69 1.68
N ALA A 409 -18.52 -17.24 2.42
CA ALA A 409 -18.52 -15.92 3.05
C ALA A 409 -17.40 -15.78 4.09
N VAL A 410 -17.17 -16.81 4.91
CA VAL A 410 -16.04 -16.87 5.85
C VAL A 410 -14.72 -16.83 5.09
N LEU A 411 -14.62 -17.52 3.95
CA LEU A 411 -13.42 -17.49 3.11
C LEU A 411 -13.14 -16.09 2.55
N LEU A 412 -14.16 -15.41 2.03
CA LEU A 412 -14.04 -14.02 1.57
C LEU A 412 -13.61 -13.10 2.71
N TRP A 413 -14.16 -13.31 3.91
CA TRP A 413 -13.76 -12.54 5.10
C TRP A 413 -12.29 -12.77 5.48
N LEU A 414 -11.84 -14.02 5.52
CA LEU A 414 -10.43 -14.37 5.81
C LEU A 414 -9.48 -13.78 4.75
N GLN A 415 -9.90 -13.71 3.49
CA GLN A 415 -9.07 -13.19 2.40
C GLN A 415 -9.03 -11.65 2.34
N ALA A 416 -10.08 -10.98 2.85
CA ALA A 416 -10.19 -9.52 2.87
C ALA A 416 -9.31 -8.85 3.93
N GLY A 417 -8.89 -9.56 4.99
CA GLY A 417 -8.04 -9.02 6.07
C GLY A 417 -8.74 -8.00 7.00
N ASP A 418 -9.83 -7.37 6.56
CA ASP A 418 -10.66 -6.43 7.32
C ASP A 418 -12.11 -6.96 7.40
N LEU A 419 -12.70 -6.93 8.60
CA LEU A 419 -14.10 -7.33 8.84
C LEU A 419 -15.10 -6.49 8.04
N ARG A 420 -14.85 -5.19 7.88
CA ARG A 420 -15.73 -4.30 7.10
C ARG A 420 -15.69 -4.67 5.63
N LEU A 421 -14.49 -4.82 5.05
CA LEU A 421 -14.32 -5.20 3.65
C LEU A 421 -14.87 -6.59 3.37
N GLY A 422 -14.62 -7.56 4.25
CA GLY A 422 -15.17 -8.90 4.17
C GLY A 422 -16.70 -8.92 4.23
N ALA A 423 -17.31 -8.14 5.12
CA ALA A 423 -18.76 -8.01 5.23
C ALA A 423 -19.38 -7.34 3.99
N ILE A 424 -18.76 -6.28 3.47
CA ILE A 424 -19.20 -5.61 2.24
C ILE A 424 -19.09 -6.57 1.04
N ALA A 425 -17.99 -7.32 0.92
CA ALA A 425 -17.79 -8.28 -0.17
C ALA A 425 -18.80 -9.43 -0.11
N ALA A 426 -18.98 -10.04 1.07
CA ALA A 426 -19.93 -11.13 1.26
C ALA A 426 -21.38 -10.66 1.07
N GLY A 427 -21.75 -9.53 1.66
CA GLY A 427 -23.07 -8.91 1.52
C GLY A 427 -23.36 -8.49 0.08
N GLY A 428 -22.39 -7.87 -0.58
CA GLY A 428 -22.46 -7.49 -1.99
C GLY A 428 -22.62 -8.68 -2.92
N PHE A 429 -21.87 -9.77 -2.69
CA PHE A 429 -22.00 -11.01 -3.46
C PHE A 429 -23.41 -11.63 -3.31
N ILE A 430 -23.90 -11.76 -2.08
CA ILE A 430 -25.24 -12.30 -1.82
C ILE A 430 -26.30 -11.39 -2.45
N GLY A 431 -26.18 -10.07 -2.27
CA GLY A 431 -27.08 -9.08 -2.84
C GLY A 431 -27.13 -9.16 -4.37
N LEU A 432 -25.99 -9.23 -5.03
CA LEU A 432 -25.90 -9.33 -6.49
C LEU A 432 -26.39 -10.69 -7.01
N ALA A 433 -26.09 -11.78 -6.31
CA ALA A 433 -26.61 -13.10 -6.66
C ALA A 433 -28.14 -13.13 -6.58
N LEU A 434 -28.73 -12.53 -5.54
CA LEU A 434 -30.18 -12.39 -5.39
C LEU A 434 -30.78 -11.47 -6.46
N ALA A 435 -30.13 -10.34 -6.77
CA ALA A 435 -30.57 -9.42 -7.81
C ALA A 435 -30.58 -10.08 -9.20
N PHE A 436 -29.51 -10.78 -9.57
CA PHE A 436 -29.47 -11.54 -10.83
C PHE A 436 -30.44 -12.71 -10.85
N ALA A 437 -30.63 -13.40 -9.73
CA ALA A 437 -31.63 -14.46 -9.63
C ALA A 437 -33.06 -13.92 -9.81
N LEU A 438 -33.36 -12.76 -9.21
CA LEU A 438 -34.63 -12.08 -9.36
C LEU A 438 -34.84 -11.62 -10.81
N LEU A 439 -33.86 -10.97 -11.42
CA LEU A 439 -33.91 -10.54 -12.82
C LEU A 439 -34.09 -11.73 -13.77
N ALA A 440 -33.30 -12.80 -13.61
CA ALA A 440 -33.44 -14.01 -14.41
C ALA A 440 -34.81 -14.68 -14.21
N TRP A 441 -35.34 -14.64 -12.99
CA TRP A 441 -36.68 -15.15 -12.69
C TRP A 441 -37.76 -14.31 -13.37
N LEU A 442 -37.67 -12.97 -13.29
CA LEU A 442 -38.57 -12.04 -13.98
C LEU A 442 -38.51 -12.21 -15.50
N MET A 443 -37.32 -12.34 -16.08
CA MET A 443 -37.14 -12.56 -17.52
C MET A 443 -37.72 -13.89 -17.97
N THR A 444 -37.46 -14.98 -17.23
CA THR A 444 -38.04 -16.30 -17.57
C THR A 444 -39.56 -16.32 -17.36
N HIS A 445 -40.09 -15.60 -16.37
CA HIS A 445 -41.53 -15.47 -16.14
C HIS A 445 -42.21 -14.58 -17.20
N GLY A 446 -41.57 -13.48 -17.60
CA GLY A 446 -42.01 -12.62 -18.70
C GLY A 446 -42.04 -13.38 -20.02
N LEU A 447 -40.98 -14.14 -20.31
CA LEU A 447 -40.91 -15.00 -21.50
C LEU A 447 -42.03 -16.06 -21.49
N ARG A 448 -42.30 -16.70 -20.34
CA ARG A 448 -43.44 -17.63 -20.18
C ARG A 448 -44.77 -16.96 -20.52
N ARG A 449 -45.02 -15.76 -19.98
CA ARG A 449 -46.28 -15.03 -20.17
C ARG A 449 -46.44 -14.61 -21.64
N TRP A 450 -45.38 -14.10 -22.25
CA TRP A 450 -45.36 -13.70 -23.65
C TRP A 450 -45.59 -14.88 -24.61
N MET A 451 -44.96 -16.03 -24.34
CA MET A 451 -45.12 -17.25 -25.15
C MET A 451 -46.50 -17.90 -25.02
N ARG A 452 -47.18 -17.77 -23.87
CA ARG A 452 -48.57 -18.23 -23.72
C ARG A 452 -49.55 -17.39 -24.53
N GLY A 453 -49.26 -16.10 -24.74
CA GLY A 453 -50.08 -15.20 -25.56
C GLY A 453 -49.94 -15.40 -27.07
N HIS A 454 -48.79 -15.93 -27.54
CA HIS A 454 -48.47 -16.10 -28.97
C HIS A 454 -48.43 -17.57 -29.40
N ALA A 455 -49.08 -18.47 -28.65
CA ALA A 455 -48.96 -19.92 -28.85
C ALA A 455 -49.68 -20.48 -30.09
N ALA A 456 -50.39 -19.65 -30.88
CA ALA A 456 -51.32 -20.11 -31.90
C ALA A 456 -50.83 -20.07 -33.36
N SER A 457 -49.67 -19.51 -33.71
CA SER A 457 -49.31 -19.36 -35.13
C SER A 457 -47.82 -19.31 -35.40
N SER A 458 -47.23 -20.42 -35.90
CA SER A 458 -46.18 -20.42 -36.94
C SER A 458 -45.59 -21.81 -37.14
N GLN A 459 -45.77 -22.39 -38.33
CA GLN A 459 -45.09 -23.60 -38.82
C GLN A 459 -43.81 -23.25 -39.64
N GLY A 460 -43.05 -22.22 -39.25
CA GLY A 460 -41.88 -21.72 -39.99
C GLY A 460 -40.56 -21.81 -39.21
N ALA A 461 -39.45 -21.33 -39.81
CA ALA A 461 -38.09 -21.35 -39.24
C ALA A 461 -37.95 -20.73 -37.82
N GLY A 462 -38.88 -19.87 -37.41
CA GLY A 462 -39.01 -19.38 -36.03
C GLY A 462 -39.41 -20.44 -34.99
N GLY A 463 -39.82 -21.62 -35.44
CA GLY A 463 -40.21 -22.76 -34.60
C GLY A 463 -39.06 -23.31 -33.75
N LEU A 464 -37.81 -23.27 -34.24
CA LEU A 464 -36.64 -23.71 -33.47
C LEU A 464 -36.36 -22.76 -32.28
N LEU A 465 -36.42 -21.45 -32.51
CA LEU A 465 -36.27 -20.45 -31.44
C LEU A 465 -37.42 -20.53 -30.44
N GLN A 466 -38.66 -20.76 -30.90
CA GLN A 466 -39.80 -21.00 -30.01
C GLN A 466 -39.66 -22.31 -29.22
N MET A 467 -39.15 -23.39 -29.82
CA MET A 467 -38.89 -24.65 -29.12
C MET A 467 -37.78 -24.47 -28.05
N ALA A 468 -36.70 -23.75 -28.37
CA ALA A 468 -35.64 -23.42 -27.43
C ALA A 468 -36.15 -22.56 -26.27
N ALA A 469 -36.92 -21.51 -26.56
CA ALA A 469 -37.49 -20.64 -25.54
C ALA A 469 -38.62 -21.33 -24.74
N ARG A 470 -39.36 -22.29 -25.31
CA ARG A 470 -40.26 -23.19 -24.57
C ARG A 470 -39.50 -24.13 -23.63
N GLN A 471 -38.34 -24.64 -24.05
CA GLN A 471 -37.52 -25.51 -23.20
C GLN A 471 -36.89 -24.74 -22.03
N LEU A 472 -36.43 -23.50 -22.27
CA LEU A 472 -35.89 -22.61 -21.25
C LEU A 472 -36.99 -22.18 -20.28
N SER A 473 -38.14 -21.77 -20.81
CA SER A 473 -39.29 -21.35 -20.02
C SER A 473 -39.86 -22.52 -19.21
N ASN A 474 -39.93 -23.75 -19.72
CA ASN A 474 -40.45 -24.90 -18.97
C ASN A 474 -39.52 -25.40 -17.84
N ARG A 475 -38.27 -24.91 -17.75
CA ARG A 475 -37.31 -25.26 -16.69
C ARG A 475 -36.76 -24.01 -15.98
N PRO A 476 -37.61 -23.25 -15.27
CA PRO A 476 -37.31 -21.89 -14.82
C PRO A 476 -36.16 -21.88 -13.82
N TRP A 477 -36.14 -22.80 -12.85
CA TRP A 477 -35.09 -22.89 -11.84
C TRP A 477 -33.73 -23.30 -12.41
N GLY A 478 -33.71 -24.13 -13.47
CA GLY A 478 -32.47 -24.50 -14.14
C GLY A 478 -31.86 -23.33 -14.89
N ALA A 479 -32.70 -22.58 -15.61
CA ALA A 479 -32.32 -21.38 -16.34
C ALA A 479 -31.87 -20.26 -15.39
N VAL A 480 -32.62 -19.97 -14.33
CA VAL A 480 -32.28 -18.93 -13.34
C VAL A 480 -30.90 -19.19 -12.75
N ILE A 481 -30.63 -20.41 -12.25
CA ILE A 481 -29.32 -20.69 -11.63
C ILE A 481 -28.17 -20.58 -12.64
N GLN A 482 -28.37 -20.99 -13.90
CA GLN A 482 -27.35 -20.86 -14.95
C GLN A 482 -27.10 -19.41 -15.35
N ILE A 483 -28.17 -18.63 -15.54
CA ILE A 483 -28.07 -17.20 -15.85
C ILE A 483 -27.39 -16.47 -14.69
N THR A 484 -27.81 -16.70 -13.44
CA THR A 484 -27.18 -16.10 -12.26
C THR A 484 -25.70 -16.46 -12.18
N ALA A 485 -25.34 -17.74 -12.36
CA ALA A 485 -23.94 -18.18 -12.32
C ALA A 485 -23.11 -17.51 -13.41
N LEU A 486 -23.60 -17.48 -14.66
CA LEU A 486 -22.92 -16.83 -15.77
C LEU A 486 -22.79 -15.32 -15.56
N SER A 487 -23.86 -14.65 -15.11
CA SER A 487 -23.86 -13.22 -14.81
C SER A 487 -22.88 -12.87 -13.69
N LEU A 488 -22.79 -13.69 -12.63
CA LEU A 488 -21.81 -13.51 -11.55
C LEU A 488 -20.37 -13.66 -12.07
N GLY A 489 -20.11 -14.67 -12.91
CA GLY A 489 -18.79 -14.86 -13.52
C GLY A 489 -18.39 -13.72 -14.45
N LEU A 490 -19.32 -13.25 -15.28
CA LEU A 490 -19.09 -12.11 -16.17
C LEU A 490 -18.93 -10.80 -15.39
N LEU A 491 -19.76 -10.58 -14.37
CA LEU A 491 -19.65 -9.43 -13.47
C LEU A 491 -18.28 -9.41 -12.79
N ALA A 492 -17.80 -10.55 -12.28
CA ALA A 492 -16.48 -10.66 -11.67
C ALA A 492 -15.37 -10.23 -12.66
N LEU A 493 -15.48 -10.65 -13.93
CA LEU A 493 -14.54 -10.27 -14.98
C LEU A 493 -14.64 -8.77 -15.34
N VAL A 494 -15.85 -8.21 -15.44
CA VAL A 494 -16.05 -6.77 -15.68
C VAL A 494 -15.53 -5.95 -14.51
N LEU A 495 -15.79 -6.39 -13.27
CA LEU A 495 -15.31 -5.72 -12.06
C LEU A 495 -13.78 -5.70 -12.04
N LEU A 496 -13.11 -6.78 -12.44
CA LEU A 496 -11.65 -6.83 -12.57
C LEU A 496 -11.13 -5.78 -13.56
N VAL A 497 -11.77 -5.65 -14.73
CA VAL A 497 -11.38 -4.66 -15.74
C VAL A 497 -11.61 -3.24 -15.24
N LEU A 498 -12.80 -2.97 -14.68
CA LEU A 498 -13.16 -1.65 -14.17
C LEU A 498 -12.23 -1.21 -13.04
N MET A 499 -11.89 -2.14 -12.15
CA MET A 499 -10.96 -1.88 -11.06
C MET A 499 -9.54 -1.64 -11.53
N ARG A 500 -9.07 -2.42 -12.52
CA ARG A 500 -7.75 -2.18 -13.11
C ARG A 500 -7.67 -0.76 -13.66
N THR A 501 -8.68 -0.33 -14.42
CA THR A 501 -8.68 1.01 -15.02
C THR A 501 -8.79 2.08 -13.95
N SER A 502 -9.74 1.97 -13.01
CA SER A 502 -9.93 2.99 -11.98
C SER A 502 -8.72 3.16 -11.07
N LEU A 503 -7.97 2.09 -10.77
CA LEU A 503 -6.75 2.19 -9.98
C LEU A 503 -5.60 2.84 -10.76
N ILE A 504 -5.43 2.48 -12.03
CA ILE A 504 -4.39 3.09 -12.89
C ILE A 504 -4.68 4.58 -13.06
N ASP A 505 -5.95 4.94 -13.28
CA ASP A 505 -6.37 6.32 -13.41
C ASP A 505 -6.19 7.08 -12.09
N ALA A 506 -6.61 6.50 -10.95
CA ALA A 506 -6.38 7.10 -9.63
C ALA A 506 -4.89 7.26 -9.28
N TRP A 507 -4.02 6.38 -9.76
CA TRP A 507 -2.57 6.52 -9.59
C TRP A 507 -2.01 7.61 -10.52
N ARG A 508 -2.46 7.70 -11.77
CA ARG A 508 -2.08 8.77 -12.70
C ARG A 508 -2.55 10.14 -12.24
N GLU A 509 -3.74 10.23 -11.66
CA GLU A 509 -4.32 11.46 -11.11
C GLU A 509 -3.71 11.85 -9.76
N SER A 510 -2.94 10.96 -9.11
CA SER A 510 -2.35 11.26 -7.79
C SER A 510 -1.31 12.37 -7.81
N ILE A 511 -0.77 12.73 -8.97
CA ILE A 511 0.10 13.90 -9.16
C ILE A 511 -0.51 14.74 -10.29
N PRO A 512 -1.17 15.87 -9.98
CA PRO A 512 -1.66 16.79 -11.01
C PRO A 512 -0.54 17.21 -11.96
N THR A 513 -0.84 17.36 -13.26
CA THR A 513 0.17 17.77 -14.25
C THR A 513 0.77 19.16 -13.98
N ASN A 514 0.08 20.00 -13.21
CA ASN A 514 0.54 21.33 -12.79
C ASN A 514 0.97 21.36 -11.31
N ALA A 515 1.24 20.20 -10.70
CA ALA A 515 1.74 20.16 -9.33
C ALA A 515 3.06 20.94 -9.20
N PRO A 516 3.23 21.74 -8.13
CA PRO A 516 4.49 22.39 -7.86
C PRO A 516 5.65 21.39 -7.79
N ASP A 517 6.72 21.66 -8.52
CA ASP A 517 7.96 20.87 -8.52
C ASP A 517 9.14 21.62 -7.88
N ARG A 518 8.92 22.88 -7.47
CA ARG A 518 9.85 23.70 -6.72
C ARG A 518 9.19 24.31 -5.49
N PHE A 519 9.91 24.27 -4.37
CA PHE A 519 9.54 24.92 -3.11
C PHE A 519 10.67 25.82 -2.67
N VAL A 520 10.40 27.12 -2.59
CA VAL A 520 11.34 28.13 -2.09
C VAL A 520 10.82 28.62 -0.75
N ILE A 521 11.66 28.55 0.27
CA ILE A 521 11.32 28.92 1.64
C ILE A 521 12.23 30.03 2.14
N ASN A 522 11.86 30.65 3.25
CA ASN A 522 12.65 31.69 3.91
C ASN A 522 12.86 32.96 3.05
N ILE A 523 11.91 33.24 2.16
CA ILE A 523 11.95 34.46 1.35
C ILE A 523 11.67 35.64 2.27
N GLN A 524 12.60 36.60 2.32
CA GLN A 524 12.46 37.75 3.21
C GLN A 524 11.40 38.72 2.68
N PRO A 525 10.64 39.42 3.56
CA PRO A 525 9.61 40.38 3.12
C PRO A 525 10.13 41.42 2.12
N ALA A 526 11.38 41.89 2.28
CA ALA A 526 12.03 42.83 1.38
C ALA A 526 12.28 42.26 -0.03
N GLN A 527 12.56 40.95 -0.15
CA GLN A 527 12.85 40.27 -1.42
C GLN A 527 11.59 39.95 -2.23
N THR A 528 10.40 40.00 -1.60
CA THR A 528 9.12 39.57 -2.18
C THR A 528 8.86 40.12 -3.58
N LYS A 529 9.02 41.44 -3.76
CA LYS A 529 8.68 42.10 -5.04
C LYS A 529 9.59 41.66 -6.17
N GLU A 530 10.90 41.61 -5.90
CA GLU A 530 11.91 41.22 -6.88
C GLU A 530 11.82 39.73 -7.23
N PHE A 531 11.60 38.88 -6.22
CA PHE A 531 11.45 37.44 -6.41
C PHE A 531 10.22 37.08 -7.25
N LEU A 532 9.05 37.67 -6.96
CA LEU A 532 7.85 37.45 -7.76
C LEU A 532 7.97 37.99 -9.19
N ALA A 533 8.71 39.10 -9.38
CA ALA A 533 8.99 39.61 -10.71
C ALA A 533 9.91 38.68 -11.50
N ALA A 534 10.94 38.10 -10.87
CA ALA A 534 11.82 37.12 -11.49
C ALA A 534 11.06 35.85 -11.91
N LEU A 535 10.25 35.27 -11.01
CA LEU A 535 9.45 34.08 -11.32
C LEU A 535 8.51 34.29 -12.52
N ARG A 536 7.82 35.43 -12.55
CA ARG A 536 6.90 35.77 -13.66
C ARG A 536 7.66 36.05 -14.96
N GLY A 537 8.86 36.64 -14.86
CA GLY A 537 9.75 36.87 -16.01
C GLY A 537 10.23 35.57 -16.65
N ASP A 538 10.46 34.53 -15.84
CA ASP A 538 10.84 33.20 -16.29
C ASP A 538 9.64 32.33 -16.74
N GLY A 539 8.42 32.88 -16.75
CA GLY A 539 7.23 32.25 -17.31
C GLY A 539 6.36 31.47 -16.31
N VAL A 540 6.60 31.59 -15.00
CA VAL A 540 5.73 31.01 -13.98
C VAL A 540 4.39 31.75 -13.95
N THR A 541 3.28 31.04 -14.19
CA THR A 541 1.93 31.62 -14.28
C THR A 541 1.04 31.33 -13.06
N GLN A 542 1.38 30.31 -12.27
CA GLN A 542 0.65 29.93 -11.07
C GLN A 542 1.64 29.62 -9.95
N GLU A 543 1.65 30.46 -8.93
CA GLU A 543 2.42 30.30 -7.71
C GLU A 543 1.52 30.19 -6.47
N ASP A 544 1.81 29.20 -5.62
CA ASP A 544 1.31 29.18 -4.25
C ASP A 544 2.19 30.11 -3.43
N TRP A 545 1.61 31.22 -2.95
CA TRP A 545 2.33 32.22 -2.17
C TRP A 545 1.73 32.34 -0.77
N TYR A 546 2.48 31.95 0.24
CA TYR A 546 2.01 31.92 1.62
C TYR A 546 3.00 32.57 2.59
N PRO A 547 2.53 33.43 3.51
CA PRO A 547 3.33 33.83 4.65
C PRO A 547 3.49 32.63 5.59
N MET A 548 4.66 32.44 6.15
CA MET A 548 5.00 31.36 7.06
C MET A 548 5.58 31.94 8.36
N LEU A 549 5.04 31.48 9.48
CA LEU A 549 5.51 31.80 10.82
C LEU A 549 5.72 30.51 11.60
N ARG A 550 6.60 30.57 12.60
CA ARG A 550 6.77 29.48 13.56
C ARG A 550 6.15 29.87 14.89
N GLY A 551 5.30 29.00 15.42
CA GLY A 551 4.67 29.20 16.71
C GLY A 551 4.55 27.91 17.48
N ARG A 552 4.90 27.92 18.76
CA ARG A 552 4.73 26.76 19.65
C ARG A 552 3.37 26.82 20.32
N LEU A 553 2.62 25.72 20.30
CA LEU A 553 1.37 25.64 21.06
C LEU A 553 1.70 25.53 22.55
N VAL A 554 1.25 26.50 23.36
CA VAL A 554 1.57 26.56 24.79
C VAL A 554 0.36 26.32 25.69
N ALA A 555 -0.86 26.62 25.22
CA ALA A 555 -2.08 26.34 25.97
C ALA A 555 -3.29 26.03 25.08
N ILE A 556 -4.20 25.22 25.61
CA ILE A 556 -5.51 24.91 25.05
C ILE A 556 -6.55 25.26 26.10
N ASN A 557 -7.55 26.07 25.75
CA ASN A 557 -8.60 26.54 26.67
C ASN A 557 -8.04 27.12 27.98
N GLY A 558 -6.91 27.83 27.89
CA GLY A 558 -6.22 28.43 29.04
C GLY A 558 -5.38 27.45 29.89
N ARG A 559 -5.42 26.15 29.61
CA ARG A 559 -4.58 25.14 30.28
C ARG A 559 -3.27 24.94 29.52
N ALA A 560 -2.14 25.08 30.21
CA ALA A 560 -0.83 24.81 29.63
C ALA A 560 -0.73 23.34 29.17
N VAL A 561 -0.18 23.12 27.97
CA VAL A 561 -0.01 21.78 27.38
C VAL A 561 1.46 21.47 27.18
N PHE A 562 1.83 20.23 27.50
CA PHE A 562 3.17 19.70 27.30
C PHE A 562 3.07 18.33 26.62
N GLY A 563 4.09 17.90 25.87
CA GLY A 563 4.08 16.57 25.25
C GLY A 563 3.75 15.45 26.24
N ARG A 564 4.28 15.51 27.48
CA ARG A 564 4.01 14.52 28.53
C ARG A 564 2.53 14.27 28.88
N ASP A 565 1.64 15.17 28.49
CA ASP A 565 0.20 15.06 28.75
C ASP A 565 -0.50 14.11 27.76
N TYR A 566 0.20 13.60 26.74
CA TYR A 566 -0.34 12.75 25.69
C TYR A 566 0.34 11.37 25.65
N ASP A 567 -0.46 10.30 25.62
CA ASP A 567 0.03 8.92 25.48
C ASP A 567 0.48 8.59 24.04
N ASP A 568 -0.13 9.22 23.04
CA ASP A 568 0.25 9.04 21.64
C ASP A 568 1.59 9.73 21.35
N THR A 569 2.57 8.99 20.81
CA THR A 569 3.89 9.50 20.43
C THR A 569 3.80 10.58 19.36
N ARG A 570 2.86 10.46 18.42
CA ARG A 570 2.64 11.46 17.37
C ARG A 570 2.05 12.75 17.93
N ALA A 571 1.13 12.65 18.88
CA ALA A 571 0.58 13.82 19.58
C ALA A 571 1.67 14.53 20.39
N ARG A 572 2.48 13.76 21.12
CA ARG A 572 3.68 14.24 21.84
C ARG A 572 4.60 15.05 20.96
N ASP A 573 5.02 14.44 19.84
CA ASP A 573 5.91 15.09 18.90
C ASP A 573 5.28 16.39 18.40
N LEU A 574 4.01 16.40 17.98
CA LEU A 574 3.36 17.62 17.47
C LEU A 574 3.34 18.77 18.49
N ILE A 575 3.13 18.49 19.78
CA ILE A 575 3.10 19.52 20.83
C ILE A 575 4.50 20.07 21.15
N ASP A 576 5.53 19.23 21.15
CA ASP A 576 6.88 19.62 21.55
C ASP A 576 7.63 20.46 20.49
N ARG A 577 7.13 20.51 19.24
CA ARG A 577 7.70 21.32 18.14
C ARG A 577 6.91 22.59 17.88
N GLU A 578 7.58 23.52 17.19
CA GLU A 578 6.94 24.67 16.60
C GLU A 578 6.13 24.27 15.37
N PHE A 579 4.90 24.76 15.28
CA PHE A 579 4.05 24.62 14.10
C PHE A 579 4.46 25.64 13.05
N ASN A 580 4.48 25.21 11.79
CA ASN A 580 4.48 26.13 10.65
C ASN A 580 3.04 26.66 10.50
N LEU A 581 2.83 27.89 10.95
CA LEU A 581 1.59 28.65 10.84
C LEU A 581 1.63 29.45 9.54
N SER A 582 0.47 29.71 8.96
CA SER A 582 0.32 30.60 7.80
C SER A 582 -0.98 31.39 7.92
N ALA A 583 -1.23 32.32 7.00
CA ALA A 583 -2.52 32.98 6.85
C ALA A 583 -2.92 33.03 5.38
N SER A 584 -4.22 32.99 5.13
CA SER A 584 -4.78 33.15 3.79
C SER A 584 -6.11 33.90 3.88
N ALA A 585 -6.37 34.79 2.92
CA ALA A 585 -7.67 35.45 2.79
C ALA A 585 -8.71 34.52 2.13
N THR A 586 -8.25 33.66 1.21
CA THR A 586 -9.10 32.70 0.50
C THR A 586 -8.83 31.28 0.97
N LEU A 587 -9.86 30.43 0.92
CA LEU A 587 -9.68 29.01 1.19
C LEU A 587 -8.70 28.43 0.13
N PRO A 588 -7.59 27.80 0.55
CA PRO A 588 -6.67 27.19 -0.41
C PRO A 588 -7.38 26.17 -1.31
N LYS A 589 -7.06 26.17 -2.61
CA LYS A 589 -7.78 25.36 -3.63
C LYS A 589 -7.81 23.86 -3.33
N ALA A 590 -6.73 23.34 -2.74
CA ALA A 590 -6.59 21.92 -2.37
C ALA A 590 -7.21 21.56 -1.01
N ASN A 591 -7.85 22.51 -0.33
CA ASN A 591 -8.46 22.30 0.98
C ASN A 591 -9.99 22.34 0.89
N THR A 592 -10.65 21.47 1.62
CA THR A 592 -12.12 21.46 1.73
C THR A 592 -12.55 21.77 3.17
N LEU A 593 -13.56 22.63 3.31
CA LEU A 593 -14.12 22.97 4.62
C LEU A 593 -15.00 21.80 5.10
N VAL A 594 -14.69 21.27 6.29
CA VAL A 594 -15.43 20.15 6.89
C VAL A 594 -16.47 20.65 7.89
N ALA A 595 -16.10 21.67 8.68
CA ALA A 595 -16.97 22.24 9.71
C ALA A 595 -16.59 23.70 10.00
N GLY A 596 -17.57 24.47 10.50
CA GLY A 596 -17.39 25.87 10.88
C GLY A 596 -17.57 26.85 9.72
N ASP A 597 -17.02 28.06 9.89
CA ASP A 597 -17.17 29.17 8.96
C ASP A 597 -15.79 29.73 8.56
N TRP A 598 -15.54 29.80 7.25
CA TRP A 598 -14.30 30.33 6.71
C TRP A 598 -14.21 31.85 6.87
N ASP A 599 -15.33 32.57 6.77
CA ASP A 599 -15.35 34.03 6.86
C ASP A 599 -14.99 34.50 8.28
N ALA A 600 -15.39 33.75 9.30
CA ALA A 600 -14.97 33.94 10.69
C ALA A 600 -13.45 33.75 10.91
N THR A 601 -12.76 33.10 9.96
CA THR A 601 -11.32 32.80 10.01
C THR A 601 -10.48 33.71 9.11
N ALA A 602 -10.97 34.08 7.93
CA ALA A 602 -10.20 34.78 6.91
C ALA A 602 -10.79 36.14 6.47
N GLY A 603 -11.97 36.50 6.98
CA GLY A 603 -12.58 37.81 6.76
C GLY A 603 -11.78 38.96 7.37
N SER A 604 -12.13 40.20 7.01
CA SER A 604 -11.45 41.42 7.45
C SER A 604 -11.42 41.59 8.98
N ASP A 605 -12.48 41.15 9.66
CA ASP A 605 -12.63 41.21 11.13
C ASP A 605 -12.40 39.84 11.81
N ALA A 606 -11.86 38.87 11.08
CA ALA A 606 -11.68 37.52 11.58
C ALA A 606 -10.69 37.48 12.76
N LYS A 607 -11.11 36.76 13.80
CA LYS A 607 -10.29 36.49 15.00
C LYS A 607 -10.10 34.99 15.26
N GLY A 608 -10.72 34.15 14.45
CA GLY A 608 -10.66 32.70 14.59
C GLY A 608 -9.56 32.06 13.77
N LEU A 609 -9.24 30.80 14.09
CA LEU A 609 -8.22 30.02 13.41
C LEU A 609 -8.82 28.78 12.74
N SER A 610 -8.22 28.37 11.61
CA SER A 610 -8.58 27.12 10.91
C SER A 610 -7.59 26.02 11.24
N VAL A 611 -8.08 24.87 11.69
CA VAL A 611 -7.22 23.69 11.97
C VAL A 611 -7.48 22.57 10.98
N GLU A 612 -6.42 21.84 10.65
CA GLU A 612 -6.48 20.61 9.87
C GLU A 612 -7.17 19.47 10.66
N GLN A 613 -8.03 18.72 9.99
CA GLN A 613 -8.90 17.69 10.59
C GLN A 613 -8.11 16.57 11.30
N GLY A 614 -7.01 16.11 10.72
CA GLY A 614 -6.12 15.09 11.28
C GLY A 614 -5.51 15.53 12.60
N ILE A 615 -4.91 16.72 12.65
CA ILE A 615 -4.38 17.30 13.89
C ILE A 615 -5.48 17.52 14.92
N ALA A 616 -6.64 18.02 14.50
CA ALA A 616 -7.77 18.18 15.40
C ALA A 616 -8.18 16.85 16.05
N LYS A 617 -8.17 15.74 15.29
CA LYS A 617 -8.44 14.40 15.83
C LYS A 617 -7.33 13.89 16.75
N THR A 618 -6.06 14.04 16.35
CA THR A 618 -4.90 13.55 17.12
C THR A 618 -4.74 14.27 18.45
N LEU A 619 -4.96 15.59 18.48
CA LEU A 619 -4.82 16.41 19.68
C LEU A 619 -6.14 16.62 20.44
N GLY A 620 -7.26 16.11 19.89
CA GLY A 620 -8.58 16.18 20.52
C GLY A 620 -9.24 17.55 20.48
N PHE A 621 -8.87 18.41 19.53
CA PHE A 621 -9.45 19.74 19.37
C PHE A 621 -10.91 19.68 18.91
N LYS A 622 -11.71 20.61 19.42
CA LYS A 622 -13.12 20.81 19.05
C LYS A 622 -13.32 22.21 18.47
N LEU A 623 -14.33 22.32 17.62
CA LEU A 623 -14.78 23.63 17.14
C LEU A 623 -15.16 24.51 18.34
N GLY A 624 -14.64 25.73 18.40
CA GLY A 624 -14.80 26.66 19.52
C GLY A 624 -13.70 26.60 20.59
N ASP A 625 -12.83 25.59 20.60
CA ASP A 625 -11.69 25.58 21.53
C ASP A 625 -10.74 26.74 21.25
N THR A 626 -10.11 27.27 22.29
CA THR A 626 -9.17 28.39 22.20
C THR A 626 -7.74 27.88 22.25
N LEU A 627 -6.93 28.19 21.23
CA LEU A 627 -5.51 27.83 21.17
C LEU A 627 -4.64 29.05 21.43
N THR A 628 -3.62 28.88 22.26
CA THR A 628 -2.60 29.92 22.51
C THR A 628 -1.26 29.46 21.95
N PHE A 629 -0.74 30.22 20.98
CA PHE A 629 0.57 30.03 20.38
C PHE A 629 1.56 31.05 20.92
N ASP A 630 2.79 30.63 21.16
CA ASP A 630 3.94 31.48 21.44
C ASP A 630 4.72 31.70 20.12
N ILE A 631 4.63 32.91 19.58
CA ILE A 631 5.23 33.33 18.31
C ILE A 631 6.27 34.40 18.65
N ALA A 632 7.55 34.08 18.49
CA ALA A 632 8.67 34.98 18.80
C ALA A 632 8.58 35.63 20.22
N GLY A 633 8.06 34.89 21.21
CA GLY A 633 7.89 35.36 22.58
C GLY A 633 6.56 36.05 22.88
N GLN A 634 5.73 36.29 21.86
CA GLN A 634 4.39 36.86 22.01
C GLN A 634 3.32 35.76 22.02
N ARG A 635 2.41 35.81 22.99
CA ARG A 635 1.30 34.86 23.09
C ARG A 635 0.11 35.34 22.25
N VAL A 636 -0.20 34.61 21.19
CA VAL A 636 -1.36 34.84 20.33
C VAL A 636 -2.43 33.81 20.66
N THR A 637 -3.61 34.28 21.06
CA THR A 637 -4.73 33.41 21.47
C THR A 637 -5.90 33.61 20.52
N ALA A 638 -6.43 32.52 19.95
CA ALA A 638 -7.58 32.57 19.04
C ALA A 638 -8.45 31.29 19.13
N PRO A 639 -9.78 31.39 18.92
CA PRO A 639 -10.69 30.25 18.90
C PRO A 639 -10.69 29.51 17.56
N ILE A 640 -10.90 28.20 17.57
CA ILE A 640 -11.09 27.38 16.37
C ILE A 640 -12.47 27.69 15.76
N THR A 641 -12.49 28.38 14.63
CA THR A 641 -13.72 28.76 13.91
C THR A 641 -14.00 27.89 12.70
N SER A 642 -12.98 27.21 12.18
CA SER A 642 -13.14 26.29 11.06
C SER A 642 -12.23 25.07 11.17
N VAL A 643 -12.70 23.95 10.63
CA VAL A 643 -11.92 22.71 10.48
C VAL A 643 -11.91 22.33 9.01
N ARG A 644 -10.72 22.11 8.47
CA ARG A 644 -10.51 21.79 7.06
C ARG A 644 -9.87 20.42 6.87
N HIS A 645 -10.28 19.75 5.80
CA HIS A 645 -9.59 18.59 5.28
C HIS A 645 -8.52 19.07 4.31
N VAL A 646 -7.30 18.57 4.50
CA VAL A 646 -6.11 18.98 3.73
C VAL A 646 -5.61 17.78 2.97
N ASP A 647 -5.55 17.91 1.65
CA ASP A 647 -4.96 16.88 0.82
C ASP A 647 -3.43 17.05 0.75
N TRP A 648 -2.73 16.40 1.68
CA TRP A 648 -1.27 16.36 1.73
C TRP A 648 -0.64 15.65 0.51
N SER A 649 -1.44 14.96 -0.33
CA SER A 649 -0.94 14.34 -1.57
C SER A 649 -0.94 15.29 -2.77
N SER A 650 -1.59 16.46 -2.64
CA SER A 650 -1.73 17.44 -3.74
C SER A 650 -0.42 18.12 -4.16
N MET A 651 0.66 17.98 -3.37
CA MET A 651 1.95 18.69 -3.54
C MET A 651 1.83 20.22 -3.53
N HIS A 652 0.68 20.78 -3.17
CA HIS A 652 0.53 22.21 -2.91
C HIS A 652 1.04 22.57 -1.51
N ALA A 653 1.44 23.82 -1.33
CA ALA A 653 1.88 24.31 -0.03
C ALA A 653 0.71 24.29 0.97
N ASN A 654 0.86 23.50 2.03
CA ASN A 654 -0.19 23.29 3.03
C ASN A 654 0.35 23.49 4.45
N PHE A 655 -0.54 23.95 5.33
CA PHE A 655 -0.24 24.25 6.72
C PHE A 655 -1.18 23.49 7.65
N PHE A 656 -0.82 23.34 8.92
CA PHE A 656 -1.70 22.69 9.91
C PHE A 656 -2.71 23.66 10.52
N VAL A 657 -2.30 24.92 10.69
CA VAL A 657 -3.13 25.98 11.25
C VAL A 657 -3.02 27.20 10.36
N LEU A 658 -4.17 27.78 10.02
CA LEU A 658 -4.26 29.07 9.32
C LEU A 658 -4.82 30.13 10.27
N LEU A 659 -4.07 31.22 10.39
CA LEU A 659 -4.41 32.41 11.15
C LEU A 659 -5.10 33.44 10.23
N PRO A 660 -5.84 34.41 10.78
CA PRO A 660 -6.32 35.55 10.02
C PRO A 660 -5.15 36.47 9.65
N GLN A 661 -5.22 37.11 8.48
CA GLN A 661 -4.16 38.02 8.02
C GLN A 661 -3.92 39.22 8.96
N SER A 662 -4.95 39.63 9.70
CA SER A 662 -4.87 40.70 10.71
C SER A 662 -3.86 40.40 11.81
N MET A 663 -3.67 39.12 12.18
CA MET A 663 -2.74 38.68 13.22
C MET A 663 -1.28 38.57 12.74
N LEU A 664 -1.01 38.80 11.45
CA LEU A 664 0.35 38.73 10.90
C LEU A 664 1.13 40.04 10.93
N LYS A 665 0.45 41.20 11.03
CA LYS A 665 1.07 42.52 10.76
C LYS A 665 2.28 42.82 11.65
N ASP A 666 2.27 42.35 12.89
CA ASP A 666 3.31 42.63 13.88
C ASP A 666 4.24 41.44 14.16
N GLN A 667 4.18 40.39 13.31
CA GLN A 667 4.92 39.14 13.52
C GLN A 667 6.07 38.99 12.51
N PRO A 668 7.17 38.30 12.89
CA PRO A 668 8.28 38.03 11.98
C PRO A 668 7.86 36.96 10.95
N VAL A 669 7.38 37.42 9.81
CA VAL A 669 6.95 36.57 8.69
C VAL A 669 8.08 36.33 7.70
N THR A 670 8.19 35.09 7.23
CA THR A 670 8.93 34.74 6.01
C THR A 670 7.94 34.25 4.98
N TYR A 671 8.28 34.23 3.71
CA TYR A 671 7.39 33.72 2.67
C TYR A 671 7.86 32.37 2.13
N LEU A 672 6.87 31.58 1.74
CA LEU A 672 7.02 30.33 1.02
C LEU A 672 6.36 30.48 -0.35
N ALA A 673 7.10 30.09 -1.38
CA ALA A 673 6.61 29.98 -2.74
C ALA A 673 6.66 28.51 -3.18
N ALA A 674 5.57 27.99 -3.73
CA ALA A 674 5.59 26.72 -4.45
C ALA A 674 5.07 26.94 -5.87
N TYR A 675 5.80 26.44 -6.87
CA TYR A 675 5.44 26.63 -8.27
C TYR A 675 5.95 25.48 -9.14
N HIS A 676 5.42 25.41 -10.36
CA HIS A 676 5.87 24.50 -11.40
C HIS A 676 6.82 25.24 -12.35
N ALA A 677 8.06 24.77 -12.47
CA ALA A 677 9.09 25.39 -13.31
C ALA A 677 8.83 25.14 -14.81
N PRO A 678 8.67 26.19 -15.65
CA PRO A 678 8.53 26.01 -17.10
C PRO A 678 9.90 25.79 -17.78
N GLY A 679 9.97 24.89 -18.76
CA GLY A 679 11.14 24.77 -19.65
C GLY A 679 12.42 24.23 -18.99
N ASP A 680 13.56 24.92 -19.19
CA ASP A 680 14.88 24.56 -18.64
C ASP A 680 15.00 24.98 -17.16
N ALA A 681 14.37 24.19 -16.29
CA ALA A 681 14.26 24.47 -14.86
C ALA A 681 15.62 24.67 -14.18
N GLN A 682 16.67 23.99 -14.63
CA GLN A 682 17.99 24.05 -13.99
C GLN A 682 18.65 25.42 -14.16
N ARG A 683 18.52 26.04 -15.34
CA ARG A 683 19.01 27.40 -15.58
C ARG A 683 18.30 28.42 -14.70
N MET A 684 16.98 28.28 -14.52
CA MET A 684 16.17 29.15 -13.67
C MET A 684 16.57 28.99 -12.19
N ASP A 685 16.69 27.75 -11.71
CA ASP A 685 17.13 27.44 -10.35
C ASP A 685 18.50 28.09 -10.06
N ASP A 686 19.47 27.95 -10.97
CA ASP A 686 20.81 28.54 -10.85
C ASP A 686 20.79 30.09 -10.88
N ALA A 687 19.84 30.70 -11.58
CA ALA A 687 19.67 32.15 -11.63
C ALA A 687 19.08 32.67 -10.30
N LEU A 688 18.02 32.02 -9.81
CA LEU A 688 17.38 32.37 -8.54
C LEU A 688 18.35 32.26 -7.36
N VAL A 689 19.14 31.17 -7.28
CA VAL A 689 20.14 31.01 -6.20
C VAL A 689 21.25 32.06 -6.27
N ARG A 690 21.63 32.52 -7.47
CA ARG A 690 22.63 33.59 -7.62
C ARG A 690 22.09 34.96 -7.24
N GLN A 691 20.83 35.23 -7.55
CA GLN A 691 20.19 36.52 -7.30
C GLN A 691 19.67 36.65 -5.87
N PHE A 692 19.25 35.54 -5.27
CA PHE A 692 18.71 35.43 -3.91
C PHE A 692 19.45 34.31 -3.14
N PRO A 693 20.73 34.52 -2.78
CA PRO A 693 21.55 33.52 -2.09
C PRO A 693 21.11 33.19 -0.65
#